data_AF-A0A3D5Z7R5-F1
#
_entry.id   AF-A0A3D5Z7R5-F1
#
_cell.length_a   1.000
_cell.length_b   1.000
_cell.length_c   1.000
_cell.angle_alpha   90.00
_cell.angle_beta   90.00
_cell.angle_gamma   90.00
#
_symmetry.space_group_name_H-M   'P 1'
#
loop_
_entity.id
_entity.type
_entity.pdbx_description
1 polymer ?
#
loop_
_entity_poly.entity_id
_entity_poly.type
_entity_poly.pdbx_seq_one_letter_code
_entity_poly.pdbx_strand_id
1 'polypeptide(L)'
;MTKKSTKEKVQKKVNNKIISIKKKLNAQDNVDKKIRKQKRHIFLIIMLIILIAIFLMGLAFIIYIIVSAPDFNTEELYSQSSTTLLDKNGNEYARLGAQNRELVKYDDLPQVLVDAIVATEDSRFFQHDGFDIARFLKASLSQLSGNDGGGASTLTMQVAKNTYTDAKLTSGLKGIIRKFTDIYMSIFKIEKNYTKEEIIEFYVNSNYMGASSWGVEQACQTYFGKSVRDISLPEAALIAGIFNAPTSLNPFASVDNATDRRDTVLYLMYRHGYITEEQYNDAKNISVDSLIIEQTSKGLNKYQSFIDTVIDEVQKNTELNPVKVSMTIKTTMDPTVQDALIEMNNGAYYKWKNDYEQAAVAVTDMHDGSITAISGRRNQSGERQKNLATTYHTHPGSTAKPIFDYGPLIEYNNASPGTYFFDEDMTYSNGQSIKNADGKHWGMMTMRKALSESRNIPALQAFQQVDKTKIAEFVHSLGINYGDTLYESYSIGSFDGVTALELSAAYAAFGRGGYYIKPYSYTEITLNNSNETIENKPKKEKVMSEATAYLITSILVTAGNNGVGGNFKISGTEIAAKTGTSTWDSNALKATGIKTEASRDNWNCTYSPDYSISLWYGYEQLMKDYYTQSISAAGVRKKLMAGIAKKIYKTNSKFEVPSSVTKVEVEKDTVPLQLPSEYTPEDMRTTELFKTGTEPTEVSNRYQGLDNPTNGKATTSGNQITLSWDGITTPNAINPEYLQNYFNDNYGQFANNYYNKRISSNNTSLGTLTYDIYLETDGTQKYITSTSNTSYTYQGNPGTSYKFVIKSAYTIFKSNASSGLVINANTGGNATDNINLKLTKNDECIIKSNNTAEYYNDSFPVSATDINGNDITDKLTNKKTIITNLDNNSEVKSINKSVQGKYKITYKATYNGTEVSISRTITIADVCD
;
A
#
# COMPACT_ATOMS: atom_id res chain seq x y z
N MET A 1 29.84 -142.50 -16.04
CA MET A 1 29.09 -142.16 -14.82
C MET A 1 29.34 -140.70 -14.44
N THR A 2 28.24 -139.99 -14.11
CA THR A 2 28.13 -138.81 -13.24
C THR A 2 29.08 -137.62 -13.43
N LYS A 3 28.63 -136.60 -14.19
CA LYS A 3 28.90 -135.16 -13.92
C LYS A 3 28.08 -134.16 -14.77
N LYS A 4 26.92 -134.55 -15.33
CA LYS A 4 26.10 -133.65 -16.19
C LYS A 4 24.86 -133.03 -15.51
N SER A 5 24.40 -133.51 -14.35
CA SER A 5 23.10 -133.07 -13.79
C SER A 5 23.14 -131.87 -12.81
N THR A 6 24.33 -131.40 -12.41
CA THR A 6 24.45 -130.24 -11.49
C THR A 6 24.64 -128.92 -12.26
N LYS A 7 25.28 -128.95 -13.43
CA LYS A 7 25.53 -127.75 -14.27
C LYS A 7 24.24 -127.24 -14.92
N GLU A 8 23.38 -128.13 -15.40
CA GLU A 8 22.10 -127.77 -16.03
C GLU A 8 21.10 -127.14 -15.06
N LYS A 9 21.04 -127.60 -13.80
CA LYS A 9 20.15 -127.03 -12.79
C LYS A 9 20.59 -125.61 -12.37
N VAL A 10 21.90 -125.36 -12.28
CA VAL A 10 22.43 -124.02 -11.97
C VAL A 10 22.25 -123.09 -13.18
N GLN A 11 22.53 -123.55 -14.40
CA GLN A 11 22.31 -122.78 -15.64
C GLN A 11 20.85 -122.37 -15.80
N LYS A 12 19.90 -123.27 -15.49
CA LYS A 12 18.46 -122.98 -15.58
C LYS A 12 18.01 -121.97 -14.53
N LYS A 13 18.58 -122.00 -13.31
CA LYS A 13 18.29 -121.03 -12.24
C LYS A 13 18.85 -119.64 -12.57
N VAL A 14 20.06 -119.59 -13.13
CA VAL A 14 20.70 -118.34 -13.59
C VAL A 14 19.95 -117.76 -14.79
N ASN A 15 19.61 -118.58 -15.80
CA ASN A 15 18.82 -118.13 -16.94
C ASN A 15 17.43 -117.64 -16.53
N ASN A 16 16.75 -118.32 -15.61
CA ASN A 16 15.45 -117.85 -15.11
C ASN A 16 15.57 -116.53 -14.33
N LYS A 17 16.68 -116.30 -13.61
CA LYS A 17 16.95 -115.03 -12.91
C LYS A 17 17.31 -113.91 -13.89
N ILE A 18 18.06 -114.21 -14.96
CA ILE A 18 18.35 -113.25 -16.05
C ILE A 18 17.07 -112.90 -16.81
N ILE A 19 16.21 -113.87 -17.10
CA ILE A 19 14.92 -113.64 -17.77
C ILE A 19 13.99 -112.80 -16.88
N SER A 20 13.96 -113.04 -15.56
CA SER A 20 13.14 -112.23 -14.65
C SER A 20 13.67 -110.80 -14.49
N ILE A 21 15.00 -110.61 -14.47
CA ILE A 21 15.63 -109.29 -14.46
C ILE A 21 15.39 -108.55 -15.79
N LYS A 22 15.52 -109.22 -16.95
CA LYS A 22 15.19 -108.62 -18.25
C LYS A 22 13.70 -108.26 -18.38
N LYS A 23 12.78 -109.07 -17.84
CA LYS A 23 11.35 -108.74 -17.78
C LYS A 23 11.09 -107.52 -16.90
N LYS A 24 11.75 -107.40 -15.74
CA LYS A 24 11.63 -106.22 -14.87
C LYS A 24 12.22 -104.96 -15.50
N LEU A 25 13.38 -105.05 -16.15
CA LEU A 25 14.00 -103.91 -16.87
C LEU A 25 13.15 -103.46 -18.06
N ASN A 26 12.62 -104.38 -18.88
CA ASN A 26 11.73 -104.02 -19.98
C ASN A 26 10.35 -103.49 -19.52
N ALA A 27 9.86 -103.92 -18.35
CA ALA A 27 8.65 -103.36 -17.76
C ALA A 27 8.90 -101.93 -17.23
N GLN A 28 10.05 -101.70 -16.57
CA GLN A 28 10.47 -100.38 -16.10
C GLN A 28 10.67 -99.40 -17.28
N ASP A 29 11.36 -99.83 -18.34
CA ASP A 29 11.68 -99.00 -19.50
C ASP A 29 10.43 -98.66 -20.35
N ASN A 30 9.42 -99.54 -20.37
CA ASN A 30 8.10 -99.25 -20.96
C ASN A 30 7.26 -98.28 -20.09
N VAL A 31 7.35 -98.37 -18.76
CA VAL A 31 6.71 -97.41 -17.84
C VAL A 31 7.37 -96.03 -17.95
N ASP A 32 8.70 -95.97 -18.01
CA ASP A 32 9.46 -94.72 -18.15
C ASP A 32 9.24 -94.06 -19.53
N LYS A 33 9.13 -94.86 -20.61
CA LYS A 33 8.72 -94.34 -21.94
C LYS A 33 7.29 -93.81 -21.94
N LYS A 34 6.35 -94.47 -21.24
CA LYS A 34 4.95 -94.02 -21.12
C LYS A 34 4.86 -92.73 -20.30
N ILE A 35 5.60 -92.62 -19.20
CA ILE A 35 5.69 -91.40 -18.37
C ILE A 35 6.36 -90.25 -19.13
N ARG A 36 7.43 -90.49 -19.91
CA ARG A 36 8.05 -89.45 -20.78
C ARG A 36 7.09 -88.96 -21.87
N LYS A 37 6.33 -89.86 -22.50
CA LYS A 37 5.29 -89.48 -23.48
C LYS A 37 4.18 -88.65 -22.84
N GLN A 38 3.75 -89.01 -21.63
CA GLN A 38 2.71 -88.32 -20.88
C GLN A 38 3.18 -86.94 -20.38
N LYS A 39 4.42 -86.83 -19.85
CA LYS A 39 5.05 -85.54 -19.50
C LYS A 39 5.24 -84.63 -20.71
N ARG A 40 5.58 -85.18 -21.89
CA ARG A 40 5.65 -84.40 -23.15
C ARG A 40 4.28 -83.90 -23.59
N HIS A 41 3.23 -84.71 -23.49
CA HIS A 41 1.85 -84.25 -23.78
C HIS A 41 1.38 -83.18 -22.79
N ILE A 42 1.64 -83.34 -21.48
CA ILE A 42 1.32 -82.31 -20.48
C ILE A 42 2.08 -81.01 -20.77
N PHE A 43 3.37 -81.09 -21.11
CA PHE A 43 4.17 -79.92 -21.50
C PHE A 43 3.61 -79.23 -22.76
N LEU A 44 3.22 -79.97 -23.79
CA LEU A 44 2.62 -79.43 -25.01
C LEU A 44 1.24 -78.80 -24.74
N ILE A 45 0.43 -79.38 -23.85
CA ILE A 45 -0.85 -78.80 -23.42
C ILE A 45 -0.62 -77.52 -22.62
N ILE A 46 0.35 -77.48 -21.71
CA ILE A 46 0.71 -76.26 -20.97
C ILE A 46 1.20 -75.18 -21.94
N MET A 47 2.05 -75.52 -22.91
CA MET A 47 2.47 -74.61 -23.98
C MET A 47 1.28 -74.08 -24.79
N LEU A 48 0.33 -74.93 -25.15
CA LEU A 48 -0.88 -74.53 -25.87
C LEU A 48 -1.77 -73.61 -25.01
N ILE A 49 -1.95 -73.91 -23.73
CA ILE A 49 -2.71 -73.07 -22.79
C ILE A 49 -2.01 -71.71 -22.63
N ILE A 50 -0.69 -71.68 -22.54
CA ILE A 50 0.09 -70.43 -22.49
C ILE A 50 -0.10 -69.63 -23.78
N LEU A 51 -0.04 -70.28 -24.96
CA LEU A 51 -0.27 -69.62 -26.24
C LEU A 51 -1.70 -69.07 -26.35
N ILE A 52 -2.71 -69.82 -25.90
CA ILE A 52 -4.11 -69.37 -25.86
C ILE A 52 -4.26 -68.20 -24.89
N ALA A 53 -3.64 -68.27 -23.70
CA ALA A 53 -3.68 -67.17 -22.72
C ALA A 53 -3.02 -65.89 -23.28
N ILE A 54 -1.87 -66.01 -23.95
CA ILE A 54 -1.21 -64.89 -24.61
C ILE A 54 -2.09 -64.31 -25.71
N PHE A 55 -2.73 -65.16 -26.52
CA PHE A 55 -3.66 -64.73 -27.56
C PHE A 55 -4.86 -63.98 -26.97
N LEU A 56 -5.49 -64.52 -25.92
CA LEU A 56 -6.63 -63.88 -25.25
C LEU A 56 -6.23 -62.56 -24.57
N MET A 57 -5.04 -62.48 -23.97
CA MET A 57 -4.50 -61.23 -23.43
C MET A 57 -4.26 -60.19 -24.52
N GLY A 58 -3.71 -60.60 -25.67
CA GLY A 58 -3.55 -59.73 -26.84
C GLY A 58 -4.89 -59.22 -27.37
N LEU A 59 -5.91 -60.09 -27.44
CA LEU A 59 -7.26 -59.71 -27.87
C LEU A 59 -7.91 -58.74 -26.90
N ALA A 60 -7.83 -59.01 -25.59
CA ALA A 60 -8.35 -58.11 -24.55
C ALA A 60 -7.65 -56.73 -24.59
N PHE A 61 -6.34 -56.72 -24.85
CA PHE A 61 -5.58 -55.48 -25.02
C PHE A 61 -6.06 -54.67 -26.24
N ILE A 62 -6.27 -55.32 -27.39
CA ILE A 62 -6.80 -54.63 -28.59
C ILE A 62 -8.22 -54.09 -28.33
N ILE A 63 -9.10 -54.88 -27.70
CA ILE A 63 -10.46 -54.43 -27.33
C ILE A 63 -10.38 -53.22 -26.40
N TYR A 64 -9.49 -53.26 -25.40
CA TYR A 64 -9.27 -52.13 -24.52
C TYR A 64 -8.88 -50.87 -25.30
N ILE A 65 -7.91 -50.96 -26.22
CA ILE A 65 -7.51 -49.83 -27.07
C ILE A 65 -8.68 -49.25 -27.85
N ILE A 66 -9.54 -50.11 -28.43
CA ILE A 66 -10.70 -49.67 -29.21
C ILE A 66 -11.72 -48.93 -28.32
N VAL A 67 -12.01 -49.46 -27.14
CA VAL A 67 -13.01 -48.88 -26.21
C VAL A 67 -12.47 -47.62 -25.52
N SER A 68 -11.17 -47.57 -25.26
CA SER A 68 -10.51 -46.42 -24.61
C SER A 68 -9.99 -45.37 -25.60
N ALA A 69 -10.13 -45.60 -26.90
CA ALA A 69 -9.71 -44.63 -27.90
C ALA A 69 -10.59 -43.37 -27.80
N PRO A 70 -10.00 -42.18 -28.00
CA PRO A 70 -10.76 -40.93 -28.05
C PRO A 70 -11.74 -40.94 -29.22
N ASP A 71 -12.82 -40.18 -29.10
CA ASP A 71 -13.75 -39.96 -30.20
C ASP A 71 -13.05 -39.25 -31.36
N PHE A 72 -13.37 -39.66 -32.59
CA PHE A 72 -12.77 -39.07 -33.78
C PHE A 72 -13.59 -37.87 -34.23
N ASN A 73 -13.02 -36.68 -34.12
CA ASN A 73 -13.62 -35.43 -34.57
C ASN A 73 -12.80 -34.82 -35.72
N THR A 74 -13.41 -34.71 -36.89
CA THR A 74 -12.76 -34.15 -38.09
C THR A 74 -12.32 -32.71 -37.92
N GLU A 75 -13.03 -31.92 -37.10
CA GLU A 75 -12.65 -30.54 -36.82
C GLU A 75 -11.32 -30.46 -36.08
N GLU A 76 -10.96 -31.42 -35.21
CA GLU A 76 -9.71 -31.40 -34.44
C GLU A 76 -8.45 -31.47 -35.31
N LEU A 77 -8.55 -32.06 -36.51
CA LEU A 77 -7.45 -32.10 -37.48
C LEU A 77 -7.18 -30.73 -38.13
N TYR A 78 -8.20 -29.86 -38.13
CA TYR A 78 -8.11 -28.47 -38.59
C TYR A 78 -8.07 -27.46 -37.42
N SER A 79 -8.51 -27.84 -36.22
CA SER A 79 -8.82 -26.97 -35.08
C SER A 79 -7.76 -26.95 -33.98
N GLN A 80 -6.48 -26.97 -34.34
CA GLN A 80 -5.46 -26.41 -33.45
C GLN A 80 -5.49 -24.87 -33.51
N SER A 81 -6.68 -24.29 -33.36
CA SER A 81 -6.99 -22.87 -33.53
C SER A 81 -6.27 -22.01 -32.48
N SER A 82 -5.87 -20.79 -32.83
CA SER A 82 -5.31 -19.84 -31.87
C SER A 82 -6.28 -19.56 -30.72
N THR A 83 -5.74 -19.17 -29.58
CA THR A 83 -6.53 -18.50 -28.56
C THR A 83 -6.78 -17.06 -28.94
N THR A 84 -8.04 -16.61 -28.87
CA THR A 84 -8.45 -15.24 -29.18
C THR A 84 -8.57 -14.43 -27.89
N LEU A 85 -7.91 -13.28 -27.81
CA LEU A 85 -8.05 -12.35 -26.68
C LEU A 85 -8.92 -11.15 -27.09
N LEU A 86 -10.01 -10.95 -26.35
CA LEU A 86 -10.93 -9.83 -26.52
C LEU A 86 -10.72 -8.79 -25.43
N ASP A 87 -10.79 -7.51 -25.78
CA ASP A 87 -10.77 -6.39 -24.83
C ASP A 87 -12.09 -6.30 -24.05
N LYS A 88 -12.21 -5.36 -23.12
CA LYS A 88 -13.44 -5.18 -22.33
C LYS A 88 -14.68 -4.87 -23.17
N ASN A 89 -14.50 -4.35 -24.39
CA ASN A 89 -15.58 -4.01 -25.32
C ASN A 89 -15.93 -5.18 -26.25
N GLY A 90 -15.20 -6.30 -26.17
CA GLY A 90 -15.39 -7.48 -27.01
C GLY A 90 -14.61 -7.45 -28.33
N ASN A 91 -13.70 -6.49 -28.52
CA ASN A 91 -12.88 -6.43 -29.73
C ASN A 91 -11.63 -7.31 -29.59
N GLU A 92 -11.31 -8.07 -30.62
CA GLU A 92 -10.06 -8.82 -30.68
C GLU A 92 -8.84 -7.87 -30.71
N TYR A 93 -7.88 -8.10 -29.82
CA TYR A 93 -6.62 -7.32 -29.79
C TYR A 93 -5.36 -8.18 -29.91
N ALA A 94 -5.49 -9.51 -29.74
CA ALA A 94 -4.39 -10.45 -29.86
C ALA A 94 -4.89 -11.88 -30.12
N ARG A 95 -4.02 -12.67 -30.74
CA ARG A 95 -4.14 -14.13 -30.84
C ARG A 95 -2.90 -14.79 -30.25
N LEU A 96 -3.08 -15.87 -29.50
CA LEU A 96 -2.01 -16.67 -28.89
C LEU A 96 -1.92 -18.04 -29.55
N GLY A 97 -0.72 -18.61 -29.62
CA GLY A 97 -0.49 -19.93 -30.22
C GLY A 97 -0.53 -19.98 -31.75
N ALA A 98 -1.00 -18.91 -32.42
CA ALA A 98 -0.85 -18.69 -33.85
C ALA A 98 -0.56 -17.21 -34.15
N GLN A 99 0.68 -16.78 -33.97
CA GLN A 99 1.12 -15.65 -34.79
C GLN A 99 1.42 -16.21 -36.19
N ASN A 100 0.61 -15.79 -37.18
CA ASN A 100 0.75 -16.02 -38.61
C ASN A 100 0.68 -17.50 -39.10
N ARG A 101 -0.33 -18.29 -38.70
CA ARG A 101 -0.61 -19.54 -39.43
C ARG A 101 -1.36 -19.23 -40.72
N GLU A 102 -0.65 -19.09 -41.82
CA GLU A 102 -1.23 -19.26 -43.14
C GLU A 102 -1.30 -20.76 -43.41
N LEU A 103 -2.53 -21.32 -43.38
CA LEU A 103 -2.75 -22.73 -43.68
C LEU A 103 -2.41 -22.96 -45.16
N VAL A 104 -1.48 -23.87 -45.41
CA VAL A 104 -1.12 -24.25 -46.77
C VAL A 104 -1.82 -25.54 -47.14
N LYS A 105 -2.39 -25.56 -48.36
CA LYS A 105 -2.98 -26.79 -48.90
C LYS A 105 -1.89 -27.69 -49.46
N TYR A 106 -2.18 -28.97 -49.62
CA TYR A 106 -1.23 -29.90 -50.26
C TYR A 106 -0.73 -29.39 -51.62
N ASP A 107 -1.62 -28.86 -52.46
CA ASP A 107 -1.31 -28.32 -53.79
C ASP A 107 -0.35 -27.11 -53.76
N ASP A 108 -0.16 -26.52 -52.58
CA ASP A 108 0.70 -25.36 -52.35
C ASP A 108 2.12 -25.79 -51.94
N LEU A 109 2.33 -27.07 -51.62
CA LEU A 109 3.61 -27.60 -51.20
C LEU A 109 4.47 -27.93 -52.42
N PRO A 110 5.72 -27.44 -52.50
CA PRO A 110 6.61 -27.86 -53.56
C PRO A 110 6.95 -29.35 -53.41
N GLN A 111 7.00 -30.08 -54.52
CA GLN A 111 7.25 -31.53 -54.51
C GLN A 111 8.54 -31.90 -53.75
N VAL A 112 9.58 -31.07 -53.85
CA VAL A 112 10.86 -31.29 -53.14
C VAL A 112 10.70 -31.32 -51.62
N LEU A 113 9.74 -30.59 -51.05
CA LEU A 113 9.44 -30.62 -49.62
C LEU A 113 8.67 -31.87 -49.24
N VAL A 114 7.66 -32.25 -50.04
CA VAL A 114 6.92 -33.50 -49.84
C VAL A 114 7.88 -34.68 -49.86
N ASP A 115 8.77 -34.73 -50.85
CA ASP A 115 9.79 -35.76 -50.99
C ASP A 115 10.77 -35.76 -49.81
N ALA A 116 11.19 -34.59 -49.32
CA ALA A 116 12.08 -34.48 -48.16
C ALA A 116 11.44 -35.02 -46.87
N ILE A 117 10.17 -34.67 -46.62
CA ILE A 117 9.39 -35.14 -45.48
C ILE A 117 9.20 -36.66 -45.58
N VAL A 118 8.75 -37.16 -46.72
CA VAL A 118 8.51 -38.60 -46.94
C VAL A 118 9.82 -39.37 -46.82
N ALA A 119 10.91 -38.94 -47.46
CA ALA A 119 12.21 -39.61 -47.37
C ALA A 119 12.74 -39.73 -45.93
N THR A 120 12.44 -38.75 -45.08
CA THR A 120 12.97 -38.65 -43.71
C THR A 120 12.08 -39.31 -42.68
N GLU A 121 10.79 -38.96 -42.68
CA GLU A 121 9.83 -39.38 -41.67
C GLU A 121 9.26 -40.76 -42.02
N ASP A 122 8.86 -40.98 -43.27
CA ASP A 122 8.10 -42.16 -43.69
C ASP A 122 8.30 -42.53 -45.16
N SER A 123 9.45 -43.13 -45.52
CA SER A 123 9.84 -43.34 -46.92
C SER A 123 8.95 -44.28 -47.73
N ARG A 124 8.00 -44.96 -47.09
CA ARG A 124 6.98 -45.81 -47.70
C ARG A 124 5.56 -45.31 -47.44
N PHE A 125 5.40 -44.03 -47.09
CA PHE A 125 4.12 -43.42 -46.72
C PHE A 125 2.98 -43.74 -47.70
N PHE A 126 3.25 -43.65 -49.01
CA PHE A 126 2.28 -43.93 -50.07
C PHE A 126 2.06 -45.43 -50.34
N GLN A 127 2.79 -46.33 -49.67
CA GLN A 127 2.74 -47.79 -49.87
C GLN A 127 2.01 -48.54 -48.75
N HIS A 128 1.57 -47.85 -47.69
CA HIS A 128 0.86 -48.47 -46.55
C HIS A 128 -0.35 -47.63 -46.09
N ASP A 129 -1.28 -48.24 -45.35
CA ASP A 129 -2.50 -47.59 -44.86
C ASP A 129 -2.37 -47.14 -43.39
N GLY A 130 -1.50 -46.18 -43.11
CA GLY A 130 -1.30 -45.60 -41.76
C GLY A 130 -0.36 -46.35 -40.81
N PHE A 131 -0.03 -47.61 -41.05
CA PHE A 131 0.93 -48.37 -40.24
C PHE A 131 1.87 -49.23 -41.09
N ASP A 132 3.18 -48.97 -40.98
CA ASP A 132 4.20 -49.75 -41.65
C ASP A 132 4.70 -50.90 -40.77
N ILE A 133 4.12 -52.08 -40.96
CA ILE A 133 4.45 -53.31 -40.22
C ILE A 133 5.94 -53.67 -40.38
N ALA A 134 6.48 -53.59 -41.59
CA ALA A 134 7.86 -54.01 -41.84
C ALA A 134 8.85 -53.04 -41.17
N ARG A 135 8.56 -51.74 -41.15
CA ARG A 135 9.36 -50.74 -40.44
C ARG A 135 9.25 -50.91 -38.93
N PHE A 136 8.04 -51.14 -38.41
CA PHE A 136 7.80 -51.37 -36.99
C PHE A 136 8.54 -52.61 -36.48
N LEU A 137 8.42 -53.75 -37.17
CA LEU A 137 9.11 -54.99 -36.80
C LEU A 137 10.63 -54.84 -36.87
N LYS A 138 11.15 -54.20 -37.91
CA LYS A 138 12.59 -53.92 -38.05
C LYS A 138 13.10 -53.07 -36.89
N ALA A 139 12.39 -52.01 -36.53
CA ALA A 139 12.74 -51.14 -35.41
C ALA A 139 12.70 -51.88 -34.07
N SER A 140 11.63 -52.66 -33.81
CA SER A 140 11.50 -53.46 -32.60
C SER A 140 12.61 -54.52 -32.46
N LEU A 141 12.96 -55.21 -33.53
CA LEU A 141 14.06 -56.19 -33.52
C LEU A 141 15.43 -55.52 -33.32
N SER A 142 15.65 -54.35 -33.92
CA SER A 142 16.88 -53.59 -33.73
C SER A 142 17.05 -53.12 -32.28
N GLN A 143 15.97 -52.63 -31.67
CA GLN A 143 15.95 -52.17 -30.28
C GLN A 143 16.20 -53.31 -29.27
N LEU A 144 15.66 -54.51 -29.54
CA LEU A 144 15.95 -55.71 -28.74
C LEU A 144 17.41 -56.18 -28.88
N SER A 145 18.08 -55.80 -29.97
CA SER A 145 19.48 -56.17 -30.25
C SER A 145 20.50 -55.16 -29.71
N GLY A 146 20.06 -54.15 -28.96
CA GLY A 146 20.93 -53.12 -28.37
C GLY A 146 21.40 -52.02 -29.32
N ASN A 147 20.96 -52.04 -30.59
CA ASN A 147 21.20 -50.96 -31.55
C ASN A 147 20.07 -49.95 -31.50
N ASP A 148 20.36 -48.70 -31.90
CA ASP A 148 19.33 -47.67 -32.02
C ASP A 148 18.33 -48.07 -33.12
N GLY A 149 17.16 -48.52 -32.69
CA GLY A 149 16.09 -48.97 -33.57
C GLY A 149 15.37 -47.77 -34.14
N GLY A 150 15.84 -47.27 -35.30
CA GLY A 150 15.30 -46.08 -35.97
C GLY A 150 13.76 -45.97 -35.96
N GLY A 151 13.24 -44.75 -36.08
CA GLY A 151 11.85 -44.40 -35.74
C GLY A 151 10.78 -45.33 -36.33
N ALA A 152 10.00 -45.98 -35.46
CA ALA A 152 8.96 -46.96 -35.84
C ALA A 152 7.58 -46.35 -36.21
N SER A 153 7.45 -45.02 -36.19
CA SER A 153 6.17 -44.32 -36.43
C SER A 153 6.05 -43.88 -37.90
N THR A 154 4.83 -43.89 -38.42
CA THR A 154 4.45 -43.34 -39.74
C THR A 154 4.00 -41.89 -39.62
N LEU A 155 3.86 -41.16 -40.74
CA LEU A 155 3.34 -39.78 -40.73
C LEU A 155 1.93 -39.72 -40.12
N THR A 156 1.04 -40.63 -40.50
CA THR A 156 -0.33 -40.72 -39.97
C THR A 156 -0.35 -40.96 -38.46
N MET A 157 0.56 -41.80 -37.94
CA MET A 157 0.71 -42.01 -36.49
C MET A 157 1.17 -40.73 -35.78
N GLN A 158 1.96 -39.89 -36.44
CA GLN A 158 2.37 -38.61 -35.87
C GLN A 158 1.22 -37.61 -35.84
N VAL A 159 0.39 -37.54 -36.89
CA VAL A 159 -0.84 -36.74 -36.90
C VAL A 159 -1.79 -37.19 -35.79
N ALA A 160 -2.01 -38.51 -35.64
CA ALA A 160 -2.82 -39.07 -34.57
C ALA A 160 -2.29 -38.72 -33.18
N LYS A 161 -0.99 -38.88 -32.97
CA LYS A 161 -0.30 -38.57 -31.71
C LYS A 161 -0.42 -37.10 -31.34
N ASN A 162 -0.32 -36.19 -32.31
CA ASN A 162 -0.32 -34.76 -32.04
C ASN A 162 -1.72 -34.18 -31.84
N THR A 163 -2.76 -34.88 -32.31
CA THR A 163 -4.15 -34.39 -32.31
C THR A 163 -4.99 -35.07 -31.23
N TYR A 164 -4.93 -36.39 -31.14
CA TYR A 164 -5.90 -37.19 -30.36
C TYR A 164 -5.32 -37.84 -29.10
N THR A 165 -4.01 -37.99 -28.98
CA THR A 165 -3.40 -38.67 -27.83
C THR A 165 -2.41 -37.78 -27.08
N ASP A 166 -2.11 -38.11 -25.82
CA ASP A 166 -1.17 -37.30 -25.02
C ASP A 166 0.28 -37.63 -25.39
N ALA A 167 0.91 -36.75 -26.17
CA ALA A 167 2.31 -36.86 -26.57
C ALA A 167 3.32 -36.95 -25.41
N LYS A 168 2.93 -36.62 -24.16
CA LYS A 168 3.79 -36.77 -22.97
C LYS A 168 3.86 -38.19 -22.44
N LEU A 169 2.91 -39.06 -22.80
CA LEU A 169 2.89 -40.46 -22.37
C LEU A 169 3.83 -41.30 -23.23
N THR A 170 5.14 -41.18 -22.98
CA THR A 170 6.19 -41.82 -23.80
C THR A 170 6.81 -43.07 -23.16
N SER A 171 6.53 -43.35 -21.88
CA SER A 171 7.18 -44.41 -21.11
C SER A 171 6.22 -45.38 -20.41
N GLY A 172 6.71 -46.57 -20.10
CA GLY A 172 5.98 -47.62 -19.39
C GLY A 172 4.73 -48.13 -20.13
N LEU A 173 3.80 -48.73 -19.38
CA LEU A 173 2.57 -49.31 -19.93
C LEU A 173 1.68 -48.26 -20.62
N LYS A 174 1.64 -47.03 -20.10
CA LYS A 174 0.89 -45.91 -20.69
C LYS A 174 1.42 -45.53 -22.08
N GLY A 175 2.74 -45.54 -22.27
CA GLY A 175 3.34 -45.28 -23.58
C GLY A 175 3.04 -46.36 -24.61
N ILE A 176 2.96 -47.63 -24.19
CA ILE A 176 2.54 -48.73 -25.05
C ILE A 176 1.07 -48.56 -25.44
N ILE A 177 0.18 -48.30 -24.47
CA ILE A 177 -1.25 -48.03 -24.73
C ILE A 177 -1.41 -46.91 -25.75
N ARG A 178 -0.82 -45.73 -25.48
CA ARG A 178 -0.85 -44.59 -26.41
C ARG A 178 -0.40 -44.98 -27.81
N LYS A 179 0.72 -45.68 -27.95
CA LYS A 179 1.28 -46.05 -29.27
C LYS A 179 0.36 -46.99 -30.06
N PHE A 180 -0.32 -47.93 -29.38
CA PHE A 180 -1.33 -48.77 -30.03
C PHE A 180 -2.63 -48.01 -30.32
N THR A 181 -3.00 -47.02 -29.50
CA THR A 181 -4.09 -46.08 -29.81
C THR A 181 -3.74 -45.24 -31.05
N ASP A 182 -2.52 -44.74 -31.19
CA ASP A 182 -2.07 -44.00 -32.39
C ASP A 182 -2.19 -44.87 -33.66
N ILE A 183 -1.81 -46.15 -33.57
CA ILE A 183 -1.96 -47.12 -34.68
C ILE A 183 -3.44 -47.33 -35.01
N TYR A 184 -4.29 -47.52 -34.00
CA TYR A 184 -5.73 -47.67 -34.20
C TYR A 184 -6.35 -46.45 -34.88
N MET A 185 -6.05 -45.25 -34.37
CA MET A 185 -6.52 -43.98 -34.96
C MET A 185 -6.01 -43.81 -36.38
N SER A 186 -4.74 -44.16 -36.65
CA SER A 186 -4.16 -44.06 -37.99
C SER A 186 -4.86 -44.95 -39.01
N ILE A 187 -4.98 -46.25 -38.70
CA ILE A 187 -5.51 -47.25 -39.64
C ILE A 187 -7.03 -47.12 -39.81
N PHE A 188 -7.76 -46.93 -38.72
CA PHE A 188 -9.22 -47.08 -38.71
C PHE A 188 -9.98 -45.77 -38.68
N LYS A 189 -9.33 -44.65 -38.37
CA LYS A 189 -9.98 -43.33 -38.32
C LYS A 189 -9.42 -42.38 -39.37
N ILE A 190 -8.12 -42.11 -39.37
CA ILE A 190 -7.54 -41.10 -40.27
C ILE A 190 -7.49 -41.61 -41.71
N GLU A 191 -6.81 -42.72 -41.99
CA GLU A 191 -6.60 -43.23 -43.37
C GLU A 191 -7.88 -43.79 -44.03
N LYS A 192 -8.96 -43.96 -43.26
CA LYS A 192 -10.27 -44.32 -43.81
C LYS A 192 -11.10 -43.13 -44.25
N ASN A 193 -10.81 -41.95 -43.71
CA ASN A 193 -11.59 -40.74 -43.96
C ASN A 193 -10.84 -39.70 -44.78
N TYR A 194 -9.52 -39.82 -44.93
CA TYR A 194 -8.67 -38.82 -45.60
C TYR A 194 -7.68 -39.44 -46.58
N THR A 195 -7.33 -38.69 -47.63
CA THR A 195 -6.30 -39.06 -48.60
C THR A 195 -4.90 -38.83 -48.04
N LYS A 196 -3.89 -39.36 -48.74
CA LYS A 196 -2.48 -39.20 -48.35
C LYS A 196 -2.05 -37.74 -48.41
N GLU A 197 -2.55 -37.00 -49.38
CA GLU A 197 -2.33 -35.57 -49.55
C GLU A 197 -2.89 -34.78 -48.37
N GLU A 198 -4.15 -35.06 -47.96
CA GLU A 198 -4.79 -34.43 -46.80
C GLU A 198 -4.05 -34.75 -45.50
N ILE A 199 -3.53 -35.98 -45.33
CA ILE A 199 -2.73 -36.35 -44.15
C ILE A 199 -1.42 -35.57 -44.10
N ILE A 200 -0.76 -35.35 -45.23
CA ILE A 200 0.42 -34.48 -45.31
C ILE A 200 0.02 -33.04 -44.97
N GLU A 201 -1.11 -32.54 -45.48
CA GLU A 201 -1.64 -31.22 -45.15
C GLU A 201 -1.83 -31.03 -43.63
N PHE A 202 -2.44 -32.00 -42.95
CA PHE A 202 -2.56 -31.99 -41.48
C PHE A 202 -1.20 -31.96 -40.80
N TYR A 203 -0.26 -32.76 -41.29
CA TYR A 203 1.08 -32.84 -40.72
C TYR A 203 1.85 -31.52 -40.86
N VAL A 204 1.88 -30.92 -42.04
CA VAL A 204 2.66 -29.70 -42.29
C VAL A 204 2.08 -28.47 -41.62
N ASN A 205 0.78 -28.44 -41.31
CA ASN A 205 0.13 -27.29 -40.67
C ASN A 205 0.10 -27.37 -39.13
N SER A 206 0.27 -28.55 -38.54
CA SER A 206 0.07 -28.76 -37.09
C SER A 206 1.35 -28.77 -36.24
N ASN A 207 2.51 -29.07 -36.82
CA ASN A 207 3.73 -29.23 -36.03
C ASN A 207 4.36 -27.89 -35.63
N TYR A 208 4.90 -27.83 -34.40
CA TYR A 208 5.81 -26.76 -33.98
C TYR A 208 7.14 -26.91 -34.70
N MET A 209 7.65 -25.83 -35.30
CA MET A 209 8.84 -25.84 -36.16
C MET A 209 10.00 -25.02 -35.58
N GLY A 210 9.94 -24.60 -34.30
CA GLY A 210 10.96 -23.74 -33.70
C GLY A 210 10.74 -22.26 -34.00
N ALA A 211 11.51 -21.37 -33.35
CA ALA A 211 11.43 -19.91 -33.53
C ALA A 211 9.99 -19.33 -33.50
N SER A 212 9.15 -19.80 -32.58
CA SER A 212 7.73 -19.42 -32.46
C SER A 212 6.86 -19.71 -33.70
N SER A 213 7.36 -20.54 -34.63
CA SER A 213 6.68 -20.91 -35.87
C SER A 213 5.92 -22.23 -35.71
N TRP A 214 4.65 -22.22 -36.10
CA TRP A 214 3.79 -23.39 -36.15
C TRP A 214 3.32 -23.59 -37.58
N GLY A 215 3.53 -24.79 -38.11
CA GLY A 215 3.32 -25.11 -39.50
C GLY A 215 4.48 -24.66 -40.42
N VAL A 216 4.56 -25.31 -41.58
CA VAL A 216 5.68 -25.14 -42.51
C VAL A 216 5.70 -23.77 -43.18
N GLU A 217 4.56 -23.22 -43.57
CA GLU A 217 4.50 -21.89 -44.19
C GLU A 217 5.12 -20.83 -43.30
N GLN A 218 4.68 -20.79 -42.03
CA GLN A 218 5.22 -19.83 -41.08
C GLN A 218 6.71 -20.08 -40.80
N ALA A 219 7.14 -21.34 -40.75
CA ALA A 219 8.56 -21.66 -40.60
C ALA A 219 9.39 -21.15 -41.79
N CYS A 220 8.89 -21.28 -43.02
CA CYS A 220 9.57 -20.77 -44.22
C CYS A 220 9.64 -19.24 -44.22
N GLN A 221 8.56 -18.56 -43.82
CA GLN A 221 8.55 -17.10 -43.69
C GLN A 221 9.49 -16.63 -42.58
N THR A 222 9.55 -17.35 -41.46
CA THR A 222 10.43 -17.04 -40.32
C THR A 222 11.90 -17.28 -40.63
N TYR A 223 12.23 -18.43 -41.23
CA TYR A 223 13.62 -18.81 -41.48
C TYR A 223 14.18 -18.20 -42.76
N PHE A 224 13.40 -18.14 -43.84
CA PHE A 224 13.88 -17.78 -45.17
C PHE A 224 13.28 -16.47 -45.69
N GLY A 225 12.25 -15.93 -45.03
CA GLY A 225 11.54 -14.75 -45.52
C GLY A 225 10.72 -14.99 -46.79
N LYS A 226 10.41 -16.25 -47.10
CA LYS A 226 9.73 -16.70 -48.34
C LYS A 226 8.53 -17.59 -48.01
N SER A 227 7.60 -17.69 -48.95
CA SER A 227 6.52 -18.69 -48.85
C SER A 227 7.06 -20.10 -49.04
N VAL A 228 6.38 -21.11 -48.48
CA VAL A 228 6.69 -22.54 -48.70
C VAL A 228 6.73 -22.87 -50.19
N ARG A 229 5.92 -22.21 -51.01
CA ARG A 229 5.86 -22.40 -52.47
C ARG A 229 7.19 -22.14 -53.17
N ASP A 230 8.02 -21.27 -52.60
CA ASP A 230 9.22 -20.72 -53.22
C ASP A 230 10.52 -21.29 -52.62
N ILE A 231 10.45 -22.31 -51.75
CA ILE A 231 11.64 -22.87 -51.11
C ILE A 231 12.41 -23.81 -52.06
N SER A 232 13.73 -23.76 -51.95
CA SER A 232 14.69 -24.60 -52.66
C SER A 232 14.89 -25.96 -51.99
N LEU A 233 15.56 -26.89 -52.68
CA LEU A 233 15.92 -28.22 -52.14
C LEU A 233 16.65 -28.17 -50.77
N PRO A 234 17.72 -27.37 -50.56
CA PRO A 234 18.39 -27.31 -49.26
C PRO A 234 17.52 -26.68 -48.16
N GLU A 235 16.64 -25.73 -48.48
CA GLU A 235 15.66 -25.14 -47.55
C GLU A 235 14.58 -26.18 -47.17
N ALA A 236 14.07 -26.93 -48.15
CA ALA A 236 13.12 -28.02 -47.93
C ALA A 236 13.70 -29.14 -47.07
N ALA A 237 14.95 -29.53 -47.31
CA ALA A 237 15.66 -30.52 -46.49
C ALA A 237 15.88 -30.03 -45.05
N LEU A 238 16.13 -28.73 -44.86
CA LEU A 238 16.28 -28.13 -43.55
C LEU A 238 14.94 -28.16 -42.79
N ILE A 239 13.85 -27.73 -43.42
CA ILE A 239 12.50 -27.79 -42.85
C ILE A 239 12.10 -29.22 -42.48
N ALA A 240 12.29 -30.18 -43.40
CA ALA A 240 12.00 -31.59 -43.12
C ALA A 240 12.84 -32.13 -41.95
N GLY A 241 14.08 -31.64 -41.78
CA GLY A 241 14.95 -32.01 -40.67
C GLY A 241 14.45 -31.54 -39.31
N ILE A 242 13.87 -30.34 -39.26
CA ILE A 242 13.41 -29.66 -38.03
C ILE A 242 12.30 -30.42 -37.31
N PHE A 243 11.39 -31.09 -38.03
CA PHE A 243 10.28 -31.87 -37.44
C PHE A 243 10.74 -32.84 -36.35
N ASN A 244 11.94 -33.42 -36.50
CA ASN A 244 12.47 -34.40 -35.57
C ASN A 244 12.72 -33.83 -34.16
N ALA A 245 13.25 -32.61 -34.09
CA ALA A 245 13.58 -31.93 -32.84
C ALA A 245 13.60 -30.40 -33.02
N PRO A 246 12.41 -29.75 -33.07
CA PRO A 246 12.27 -28.37 -33.53
C PRO A 246 13.07 -27.33 -32.74
N THR A 247 13.31 -27.56 -31.44
CA THR A 247 14.06 -26.65 -30.59
C THR A 247 15.57 -26.77 -30.79
N SER A 248 16.11 -28.00 -30.82
CA SER A 248 17.56 -28.23 -30.92
C SER A 248 18.10 -28.11 -32.34
N LEU A 249 17.23 -28.26 -33.33
CA LEU A 249 17.53 -28.14 -34.76
C LEU A 249 17.11 -26.79 -35.33
N ASN A 250 16.67 -25.85 -34.48
CA ASN A 250 16.38 -24.49 -34.88
C ASN A 250 17.68 -23.82 -35.40
N PRO A 251 17.76 -23.38 -36.67
CA PRO A 251 18.97 -22.80 -37.23
C PRO A 251 19.37 -21.47 -36.57
N PHE A 252 18.43 -20.74 -35.96
CA PHE A 252 18.75 -19.54 -35.16
C PHE A 252 19.40 -19.88 -33.80
N ALA A 253 19.22 -21.10 -33.30
CA ALA A 253 19.81 -21.56 -32.05
C ALA A 253 21.16 -22.25 -32.27
N SER A 254 21.29 -23.08 -33.32
CA SER A 254 22.53 -23.74 -33.70
C SER A 254 22.52 -24.08 -35.18
N VAL A 255 23.29 -23.31 -35.95
CA VAL A 255 23.50 -23.55 -37.39
C VAL A 255 24.16 -24.91 -37.63
N ASP A 256 25.10 -25.32 -36.78
CA ASP A 256 25.82 -26.60 -36.93
C ASP A 256 24.87 -27.80 -36.80
N ASN A 257 24.06 -27.86 -35.75
CA ASN A 257 23.09 -28.94 -35.55
C ASN A 257 22.06 -29.00 -36.70
N ALA A 258 21.61 -27.82 -37.14
CA ALA A 258 20.70 -27.71 -38.28
C ALA A 258 21.35 -28.20 -39.58
N THR A 259 22.62 -27.89 -39.80
CA THR A 259 23.42 -28.32 -40.97
C THR A 259 23.56 -29.84 -41.00
N ASP A 260 24.04 -30.45 -39.90
CA ASP A 260 24.22 -31.90 -39.82
C ASP A 260 22.92 -32.66 -40.07
N ARG A 261 21.80 -32.13 -39.53
CA ARG A 261 20.49 -32.75 -39.73
C ARG A 261 19.99 -32.57 -41.16
N ARG A 262 20.08 -31.37 -41.73
CA ARG A 262 19.71 -31.13 -43.14
C ARG A 262 20.50 -32.04 -44.07
N ASP A 263 21.79 -32.22 -43.84
CA ASP A 263 22.65 -33.08 -44.65
C ASP A 263 22.25 -34.56 -44.55
N THR A 264 21.75 -34.97 -43.38
CA THR A 264 21.14 -36.29 -43.20
C THR A 264 19.86 -36.43 -44.03
N VAL A 265 19.01 -35.41 -44.05
CA VAL A 265 17.80 -35.40 -44.89
C VAL A 265 18.15 -35.49 -46.37
N LEU A 266 19.09 -34.66 -46.84
CA LEU A 266 19.58 -34.70 -48.22
C LEU A 266 20.12 -36.09 -48.58
N TYR A 267 20.86 -36.74 -47.67
CA TYR A 267 21.35 -38.10 -47.89
C TYR A 267 20.21 -39.13 -47.99
N LEU A 268 19.16 -39.01 -47.17
CA LEU A 268 17.99 -39.88 -47.23
C LEU A 268 17.21 -39.67 -48.54
N MET A 269 17.07 -38.43 -48.99
CA MET A 269 16.45 -38.11 -50.29
C MET A 269 17.22 -38.76 -51.43
N TYR A 270 18.55 -38.66 -51.43
CA TYR A 270 19.41 -39.33 -52.43
C TYR A 270 19.28 -40.86 -52.35
N ARG A 271 19.41 -41.43 -51.16
CA ARG A 271 19.34 -42.88 -50.92
C ARG A 271 18.01 -43.48 -51.38
N HIS A 272 16.92 -42.74 -51.23
CA HIS A 272 15.59 -43.17 -51.64
C HIS A 272 15.24 -42.81 -53.09
N GLY A 273 16.14 -42.16 -53.83
CA GLY A 273 16.02 -41.87 -55.25
C GLY A 273 15.18 -40.63 -55.59
N TYR A 274 14.91 -39.76 -54.61
CA TYR A 274 14.19 -38.50 -54.84
C TYR A 274 15.07 -37.42 -55.48
N ILE A 275 16.38 -37.48 -55.26
CA ILE A 275 17.36 -36.57 -55.86
C ILE A 275 18.56 -37.34 -56.42
N THR A 276 19.23 -36.75 -57.39
CA THR A 276 20.48 -37.28 -57.97
C THR A 276 21.68 -37.01 -57.05
N GLU A 277 22.79 -37.71 -57.30
CA GLU A 277 24.05 -37.48 -56.58
C GLU A 277 24.60 -36.06 -56.79
N GLU A 278 24.42 -35.49 -57.99
CA GLU A 278 24.79 -34.10 -58.31
C GLU A 278 23.98 -33.12 -57.45
N GLN A 279 22.65 -33.23 -57.45
CA GLN A 279 21.77 -32.40 -56.62
C GLN A 279 22.06 -32.54 -55.11
N TYR A 280 22.40 -33.75 -54.65
CA TYR A 280 22.80 -33.99 -53.27
C TYR A 280 24.06 -33.18 -52.91
N ASN A 281 25.11 -33.28 -53.73
CA ASN A 281 26.36 -32.59 -53.49
C ASN A 281 26.21 -31.06 -53.59
N ASP A 282 25.46 -30.58 -54.58
CA ASP A 282 25.19 -29.14 -54.75
C ASP A 282 24.41 -28.55 -53.57
N ALA A 283 23.32 -29.21 -53.15
CA ALA A 283 22.51 -28.75 -52.03
C ALA A 283 23.28 -28.79 -50.69
N LYS A 284 24.14 -29.80 -50.51
CA LYS A 284 24.97 -29.97 -49.31
C LYS A 284 26.03 -28.86 -49.18
N ASN A 285 26.59 -28.41 -50.30
CA ASN A 285 27.62 -27.36 -50.33
C ASN A 285 27.11 -25.96 -49.98
N ILE A 286 25.79 -25.73 -49.98
CA ILE A 286 25.19 -24.47 -49.56
C ILE A 286 25.17 -24.44 -48.02
N SER A 287 25.71 -23.40 -47.38
CA SER A 287 25.72 -23.30 -45.92
C SER A 287 24.32 -22.94 -45.38
N VAL A 288 23.90 -23.52 -44.24
CA VAL A 288 22.62 -23.17 -43.60
C VAL A 288 22.55 -21.68 -43.25
N ASP A 289 23.66 -21.09 -42.82
CA ASP A 289 23.76 -19.66 -42.50
C ASP A 289 23.37 -18.76 -43.70
N SER A 290 23.71 -19.18 -44.93
CA SER A 290 23.34 -18.44 -46.14
C SER A 290 21.88 -18.61 -46.56
N LEU A 291 21.18 -19.61 -46.03
CA LEU A 291 19.77 -19.86 -46.32
C LEU A 291 18.84 -19.04 -45.42
N ILE A 292 19.27 -18.76 -44.19
CA ILE A 292 18.43 -18.11 -43.18
C ILE A 292 18.53 -16.58 -43.24
N ILE A 293 17.43 -15.89 -42.98
CA ILE A 293 17.43 -14.43 -42.82
C ILE A 293 17.99 -14.04 -41.46
N GLU A 294 18.56 -12.83 -41.36
CA GLU A 294 18.91 -12.27 -40.06
C GLU A 294 17.64 -12.15 -39.20
N GLN A 295 17.71 -12.63 -37.95
CA GLN A 295 16.56 -12.67 -37.04
C GLN A 295 16.11 -11.25 -36.68
N THR A 296 15.32 -10.64 -37.55
CA THR A 296 14.59 -9.41 -37.24
C THR A 296 13.36 -9.83 -36.44
N SER A 297 13.33 -9.46 -35.17
CA SER A 297 12.17 -9.64 -34.30
C SER A 297 10.98 -8.88 -34.87
N LYS A 298 10.20 -9.51 -35.77
CA LYS A 298 8.94 -8.96 -36.23
C LYS A 298 7.95 -8.95 -35.05
N GLY A 299 7.89 -7.78 -34.41
CA GLY A 299 6.75 -7.17 -33.73
C GLY A 299 6.17 -7.90 -32.53
N LEU A 300 6.75 -7.68 -31.33
CA LEU A 300 6.04 -7.93 -30.08
C LEU A 300 4.67 -7.21 -30.11
N ASN A 301 3.59 -7.86 -29.67
CA ASN A 301 2.30 -7.19 -29.56
C ASN A 301 2.43 -6.00 -28.60
N LYS A 302 1.92 -4.81 -28.97
CA LYS A 302 2.03 -3.61 -28.14
C LYS A 302 1.41 -3.77 -26.74
N TYR A 303 0.49 -4.73 -26.57
CA TYR A 303 -0.18 -5.08 -25.32
C TYR A 303 0.48 -6.24 -24.56
N GLN A 304 1.72 -6.60 -24.88
CA GLN A 304 2.36 -7.82 -24.35
C GLN A 304 2.33 -7.95 -22.83
N SER A 305 2.59 -6.87 -22.08
CA SER A 305 2.54 -6.91 -20.61
C SER A 305 1.17 -7.37 -20.08
N PHE A 306 0.08 -6.96 -20.73
CA PHE A 306 -1.28 -7.37 -20.35
C PHE A 306 -1.55 -8.81 -20.78
N ILE A 307 -1.12 -9.18 -22.00
CA ILE A 307 -1.21 -10.56 -22.51
C ILE A 307 -0.53 -11.54 -21.56
N ASP A 308 0.69 -11.24 -21.13
CA ASP A 308 1.46 -12.08 -20.21
C ASP A 308 0.71 -12.24 -18.87
N THR A 309 0.10 -11.16 -18.35
CA THR A 309 -0.73 -11.19 -17.14
C THR A 309 -1.96 -12.08 -17.30
N VAL A 310 -2.68 -11.99 -18.42
CA VAL A 310 -3.84 -12.85 -18.72
C VAL A 310 -3.41 -14.32 -18.77
N ILE A 311 -2.31 -14.61 -19.47
CA ILE A 311 -1.82 -15.99 -19.59
C ILE A 311 -1.47 -16.57 -18.21
N ASP A 312 -0.72 -15.81 -17.40
CA ASP A 312 -0.33 -16.24 -16.05
C ASP A 312 -1.55 -16.49 -15.15
N GLU A 313 -2.56 -15.60 -15.20
CA GLU A 313 -3.77 -15.73 -14.39
C GLU A 313 -4.65 -16.89 -14.84
N VAL A 314 -4.88 -17.05 -16.15
CA VAL A 314 -5.68 -18.17 -16.69
C VAL A 314 -5.01 -19.50 -16.34
N GLN A 315 -3.69 -19.61 -16.55
CA GLN A 315 -2.94 -20.82 -16.23
C GLN A 315 -3.00 -21.13 -14.72
N LYS A 316 -2.93 -20.10 -13.86
CA LYS A 316 -3.05 -20.28 -12.41
C LYS A 316 -4.45 -20.72 -11.98
N ASN A 317 -5.50 -20.16 -12.58
CA ASN A 317 -6.88 -20.39 -12.14
C ASN A 317 -7.51 -21.65 -12.74
N THR A 318 -7.06 -22.09 -13.92
CA THR A 318 -7.69 -23.18 -14.69
C THR A 318 -6.77 -24.37 -14.98
N GLU A 319 -5.46 -24.24 -14.72
CA GLU A 319 -4.41 -25.19 -15.15
C GLU A 319 -4.26 -25.33 -16.69
N LEU A 320 -5.10 -24.64 -17.47
CA LEU A 320 -5.02 -24.61 -18.93
C LEU A 320 -4.04 -23.53 -19.38
N ASN A 321 -3.23 -23.83 -20.40
CA ASN A 321 -2.31 -22.86 -20.97
C ASN A 321 -2.92 -22.25 -22.25
N PRO A 322 -3.27 -20.95 -22.26
CA PRO A 322 -3.84 -20.26 -23.43
C PRO A 322 -3.00 -20.34 -24.71
N VAL A 323 -1.69 -20.61 -24.60
CA VAL A 323 -0.81 -20.78 -25.77
C VAL A 323 -0.95 -22.17 -26.39
N LYS A 324 -1.41 -23.16 -25.62
CA LYS A 324 -1.50 -24.57 -26.03
C LYS A 324 -2.92 -25.07 -26.23
N VAL A 325 -3.86 -24.51 -25.50
CA VAL A 325 -5.27 -24.89 -25.52
C VAL A 325 -6.04 -23.77 -26.17
N SER A 326 -6.75 -24.08 -27.26
CA SER A 326 -7.53 -23.10 -28.00
C SER A 326 -8.74 -22.61 -27.19
N MET A 327 -8.83 -21.31 -26.99
CA MET A 327 -9.93 -20.69 -26.25
C MET A 327 -10.20 -19.26 -26.73
N THR A 328 -11.34 -18.72 -26.36
CA THR A 328 -11.65 -17.29 -26.48
C THR A 328 -11.71 -16.70 -25.09
N ILE A 329 -10.89 -15.69 -24.80
CA ILE A 329 -10.79 -15.07 -23.47
C ILE A 329 -11.29 -13.63 -23.56
N LYS A 330 -12.35 -13.32 -22.81
CA LYS A 330 -12.84 -11.96 -22.62
C LYS A 330 -12.10 -11.31 -21.45
N THR A 331 -11.21 -10.39 -21.78
CA THR A 331 -10.33 -9.72 -20.81
C THR A 331 -10.97 -8.47 -20.23
N THR A 332 -10.32 -7.88 -19.23
CA THR A 332 -10.71 -6.61 -18.61
C THR A 332 -9.96 -5.40 -19.17
N MET A 333 -9.09 -5.61 -20.17
CA MET A 333 -8.25 -4.55 -20.73
C MET A 333 -9.11 -3.44 -21.32
N ASP A 334 -8.85 -2.19 -20.91
CA ASP A 334 -9.30 -1.01 -21.65
C ASP A 334 -8.14 -0.53 -22.54
N PRO A 335 -8.25 -0.63 -23.88
CA PRO A 335 -7.21 -0.17 -24.79
C PRO A 335 -6.82 1.29 -24.58
N THR A 336 -7.76 2.16 -24.22
CA THR A 336 -7.52 3.60 -24.01
C THR A 336 -6.64 3.84 -22.78
N VAL A 337 -6.92 3.12 -21.69
CA VAL A 337 -6.15 3.19 -20.45
C VAL A 337 -4.79 2.52 -20.63
N GLN A 338 -4.74 1.39 -21.33
CA GLN A 338 -3.52 0.65 -21.61
C GLN A 338 -2.57 1.44 -22.51
N ASP A 339 -3.08 2.13 -23.54
CA ASP A 339 -2.28 2.97 -24.43
C ASP A 339 -1.60 4.12 -23.65
N ALA A 340 -2.20 4.65 -22.57
CA ALA A 340 -1.55 5.64 -21.71
C ALA A 340 -0.27 5.11 -21.03
N LEU A 341 -0.20 3.82 -20.71
CA LEU A 341 1.00 3.16 -20.16
C LEU A 341 2.04 2.87 -21.26
N ILE A 342 1.58 2.59 -22.48
CA ILE A 342 2.46 2.42 -23.64
C ILE A 342 3.12 3.77 -24.00
N GLU A 343 2.34 4.86 -24.01
CA GLU A 343 2.86 6.23 -24.18
C GLU A 343 3.94 6.57 -23.13
N MET A 344 3.74 6.17 -21.87
CA MET A 344 4.73 6.30 -20.80
C MET A 344 6.03 5.57 -21.16
N ASN A 345 5.95 4.29 -21.52
CA ASN A 345 7.13 3.47 -21.85
C ASN A 345 7.93 4.04 -23.02
N ASN A 346 7.22 4.59 -24.02
CA ASN A 346 7.80 5.22 -25.20
C ASN A 346 8.36 6.64 -24.94
N GLY A 347 8.25 7.14 -23.71
CA GLY A 347 8.85 8.40 -23.28
C GLY A 347 8.02 9.65 -23.55
N ALA A 348 6.71 9.52 -23.78
CA ALA A 348 5.82 10.66 -24.03
C ALA A 348 5.74 11.64 -22.84
N TYR A 349 5.90 11.13 -21.60
CA TYR A 349 5.77 11.95 -20.38
C TYR A 349 7.13 12.33 -19.76
N TYR A 350 8.17 11.59 -20.10
CA TYR A 350 9.53 11.75 -19.56
C TYR A 350 10.55 11.15 -20.53
N LYS A 351 11.59 11.92 -20.84
CA LYS A 351 12.74 11.42 -21.59
C LYS A 351 13.62 10.59 -20.66
N TRP A 352 13.57 9.28 -20.84
CA TRP A 352 14.37 8.31 -20.10
C TRP A 352 15.87 8.60 -20.24
N LYS A 353 16.60 8.45 -19.14
CA LYS A 353 18.05 8.71 -19.08
C LYS A 353 18.84 7.65 -19.83
N ASN A 354 18.35 6.41 -19.82
CA ASN A 354 18.95 5.24 -20.46
C ASN A 354 17.90 4.11 -20.61
N ASP A 355 18.33 3.00 -21.20
CA ASP A 355 17.49 1.83 -21.45
C ASP A 355 17.27 0.92 -20.24
N TYR A 356 17.97 1.17 -19.13
CA TYR A 356 17.88 0.41 -17.88
C TYR A 356 16.92 1.05 -16.86
N GLU A 357 16.49 2.30 -17.05
CA GLU A 357 15.42 2.89 -16.23
C GLU A 357 14.11 2.14 -16.46
N GLN A 358 13.54 1.63 -15.37
CA GLN A 358 12.32 0.84 -15.41
C GLN A 358 11.17 1.59 -14.73
N ALA A 359 9.97 1.32 -15.23
CA ALA A 359 8.73 1.67 -14.57
C ALA A 359 7.75 0.51 -14.67
N ALA A 360 7.02 0.28 -13.58
CA ALA A 360 5.99 -0.74 -13.49
C ALA A 360 4.70 -0.08 -13.00
N VAL A 361 3.59 -0.31 -13.70
CA VAL A 361 2.31 0.35 -13.41
C VAL A 361 1.19 -0.66 -13.45
N ALA A 362 0.28 -0.56 -12.48
CA ALA A 362 -0.99 -1.26 -12.48
C ALA A 362 -2.15 -0.27 -12.24
N VAL A 363 -3.20 -0.41 -13.05
CA VAL A 363 -4.43 0.36 -12.97
C VAL A 363 -5.58 -0.60 -12.69
N THR A 364 -6.29 -0.37 -11.59
CA THR A 364 -7.48 -1.15 -11.21
C THR A 364 -8.73 -0.28 -11.23
N ASP A 365 -9.83 -0.83 -11.74
CA ASP A 365 -11.14 -0.17 -11.76
C ASP A 365 -11.74 -0.10 -10.35
N MET A 366 -12.26 1.08 -9.96
CA MET A 366 -12.77 1.31 -8.60
C MET A 366 -14.08 0.57 -8.30
N HIS A 367 -14.87 0.21 -9.31
CA HIS A 367 -16.19 -0.40 -9.14
C HIS A 367 -16.08 -1.91 -8.96
N ASP A 368 -15.30 -2.58 -9.81
CA ASP A 368 -15.25 -4.04 -9.86
C ASP A 368 -13.88 -4.64 -9.53
N GLY A 369 -12.80 -3.84 -9.41
CA GLY A 369 -11.46 -4.33 -9.09
C GLY A 369 -10.71 -4.97 -10.26
N SER A 370 -11.23 -4.90 -11.48
CA SER A 370 -10.58 -5.43 -12.67
C SER A 370 -9.25 -4.74 -12.96
N ILE A 371 -8.30 -5.47 -13.53
CA ILE A 371 -7.05 -4.92 -14.07
C ILE A 371 -7.40 -4.25 -15.40
N THR A 372 -7.53 -2.93 -15.39
CA THR A 372 -7.90 -2.18 -16.59
C THR A 372 -6.71 -1.96 -17.51
N ALA A 373 -5.52 -1.78 -16.92
CA ALA A 373 -4.27 -1.63 -17.64
C ALA A 373 -3.07 -2.06 -16.77
N ILE A 374 -2.04 -2.61 -17.41
CA ILE A 374 -0.81 -3.02 -16.73
C ILE A 374 0.41 -2.86 -17.64
N SER A 375 1.50 -2.35 -17.08
CA SER A 375 2.80 -2.24 -17.74
C SER A 375 3.85 -2.86 -16.84
N GLY A 376 4.43 -3.97 -17.28
CA GLY A 376 5.38 -4.73 -16.49
C GLY A 376 6.80 -4.19 -16.53
N ARG A 377 7.23 -3.64 -17.67
CA ARG A 377 8.56 -3.06 -17.84
C ARG A 377 8.67 -2.23 -19.11
N ARG A 378 9.71 -1.41 -19.17
CA ARG A 378 10.19 -0.76 -20.40
C ARG A 378 11.05 -1.68 -21.23
N ASN A 379 11.14 -1.35 -22.53
CA ASN A 379 12.01 -2.03 -23.49
C ASN A 379 11.78 -3.54 -23.52
N GLN A 380 10.52 -3.96 -23.40
CA GLN A 380 10.13 -5.36 -23.49
C GLN A 380 10.46 -5.86 -24.91
N SER A 381 11.35 -6.85 -24.99
CA SER A 381 11.87 -7.38 -26.26
C SER A 381 11.39 -8.80 -26.57
N GLY A 382 10.61 -9.40 -25.66
CA GLY A 382 10.08 -10.75 -25.81
C GLY A 382 8.79 -10.98 -25.02
N GLU A 383 8.06 -12.00 -25.42
CA GLU A 383 6.89 -12.52 -24.69
C GLU A 383 7.32 -13.13 -23.35
N ARG A 384 6.41 -13.13 -22.37
CA ARG A 384 6.61 -13.79 -21.06
C ARG A 384 7.89 -13.34 -20.32
N GLN A 385 8.38 -12.13 -20.61
CA GLN A 385 9.42 -11.51 -19.79
C GLN A 385 8.85 -11.19 -18.41
N LYS A 386 9.73 -11.13 -17.41
CA LYS A 386 9.35 -10.82 -16.03
C LYS A 386 8.52 -9.53 -15.98
N ASN A 387 7.25 -9.65 -15.61
CA ASN A 387 6.35 -8.52 -15.42
C ASN A 387 6.55 -7.94 -14.01
N LEU A 388 7.21 -6.78 -13.91
CA LEU A 388 7.54 -6.20 -12.61
C LEU A 388 6.30 -5.67 -11.88
N ALA A 389 5.22 -5.36 -12.59
CA ALA A 389 3.99 -4.90 -11.96
C ALA A 389 3.25 -6.00 -11.18
N THR A 390 3.50 -7.28 -11.50
CA THR A 390 2.82 -8.44 -10.88
C THR A 390 3.74 -9.37 -10.10
N THR A 391 5.06 -9.36 -10.35
CA THR A 391 6.00 -10.33 -9.73
C THR A 391 7.13 -9.69 -8.94
N TYR A 392 7.41 -8.40 -9.17
CA TYR A 392 8.55 -7.75 -8.53
C TYR A 392 8.14 -7.10 -7.22
N HIS A 393 8.29 -7.87 -6.15
CA HIS A 393 8.08 -7.39 -4.78
C HIS A 393 9.22 -6.46 -4.41
N THR A 394 8.88 -5.18 -4.17
CA THR A 394 9.85 -4.15 -3.82
C THR A 394 9.40 -3.36 -2.60
N HIS A 395 10.36 -2.77 -1.89
CA HIS A 395 10.10 -2.12 -0.62
C HIS A 395 9.15 -0.93 -0.82
N PRO A 396 7.93 -0.92 -0.26
CA PRO A 396 6.93 0.14 -0.49
C PRO A 396 7.38 1.50 0.03
N GLY A 397 8.23 1.51 1.05
CA GLY A 397 8.55 2.73 1.78
C GLY A 397 7.28 3.30 2.39
N SER A 398 7.15 4.63 2.39
CA SER A 398 6.01 5.31 3.02
C SER A 398 4.63 5.06 2.40
N THR A 399 4.48 4.30 1.30
CA THR A 399 3.14 3.82 0.88
C THR A 399 2.57 2.77 1.83
N ALA A 400 3.38 2.20 2.73
CA ALA A 400 2.91 1.33 3.80
C ALA A 400 2.07 2.06 4.86
N LYS A 401 2.26 3.37 5.05
CA LYS A 401 1.70 4.10 6.19
C LYS A 401 0.16 4.07 6.31
N PRO A 402 -0.61 4.30 5.23
CA PRO A 402 -2.07 4.12 5.29
C PRO A 402 -2.50 2.69 5.65
N ILE A 403 -1.67 1.70 5.32
CA ILE A 403 -2.00 0.27 5.39
C ILE A 403 -1.61 -0.33 6.74
N PHE A 404 -0.43 0.01 7.28
CA PHE A 404 0.12 -0.56 8.52
C PHE A 404 -0.17 0.29 9.76
N ASP A 405 -0.31 1.62 9.62
CA ASP A 405 -0.32 2.52 10.77
C ASP A 405 -1.69 3.19 10.92
N TYR A 406 -2.02 4.08 9.99
CA TYR A 406 -3.15 4.99 10.16
C TYR A 406 -4.49 4.33 9.87
N GLY A 407 -4.57 3.44 8.87
CA GLY A 407 -5.78 2.66 8.57
C GLY A 407 -6.22 1.80 9.77
N PRO A 408 -5.34 0.94 10.31
CA PRO A 408 -5.61 0.17 11.51
C PRO A 408 -5.96 1.04 12.73
N LEU A 409 -5.24 2.14 12.94
CA LEU A 409 -5.50 3.03 14.09
C LEU A 409 -6.89 3.68 14.03
N ILE A 410 -7.31 4.12 12.84
CA ILE A 410 -8.67 4.62 12.65
C ILE A 410 -9.67 3.46 12.82
N GLU A 411 -9.40 2.28 12.25
CA GLU A 411 -10.31 1.15 12.29
C GLU A 411 -10.60 0.66 13.70
N TYR A 412 -9.55 0.41 14.49
CA TYR A 412 -9.66 -0.31 15.77
C TYR A 412 -9.60 0.59 17.01
N ASN A 413 -9.04 1.80 16.91
CA ASN A 413 -8.87 2.71 18.05
C ASN A 413 -9.65 4.03 17.88
N ASN A 414 -10.49 4.15 16.84
CA ASN A 414 -11.33 5.32 16.58
C ASN A 414 -10.56 6.65 16.48
N ALA A 415 -9.30 6.60 16.06
CA ALA A 415 -8.57 7.82 15.76
C ALA A 415 -9.22 8.56 14.58
N SER A 416 -8.97 9.86 14.52
CA SER A 416 -9.50 10.76 13.50
C SER A 416 -8.36 11.46 12.76
N PRO A 417 -8.61 12.02 11.56
CA PRO A 417 -7.68 12.95 10.92
C PRO A 417 -7.20 14.11 11.81
N GLY A 418 -7.98 14.49 12.83
CA GLY A 418 -7.59 15.49 13.81
C GLY A 418 -6.71 14.99 14.96
N THR A 419 -6.61 13.68 15.18
CA THR A 419 -5.82 13.10 16.29
C THR A 419 -4.37 13.58 16.25
N TYR A 420 -3.84 14.00 17.39
CA TYR A 420 -2.49 14.56 17.49
C TYR A 420 -1.40 13.50 17.67
N PHE A 421 -0.24 13.78 17.07
CA PHE A 421 1.01 13.04 17.18
C PHE A 421 2.17 13.99 17.48
N PHE A 422 3.27 13.44 18.00
CA PHE A 422 4.45 14.21 18.42
C PHE A 422 5.65 13.88 17.55
N ASP A 423 5.98 14.75 16.61
CA ASP A 423 7.15 14.58 15.73
C ASP A 423 8.44 15.06 16.42
N GLU A 424 8.89 14.31 17.42
CA GLU A 424 10.03 14.57 18.32
C GLU A 424 10.99 13.35 18.33
N ASP A 425 12.14 13.41 19.01
CA ASP A 425 13.05 12.26 19.10
C ASP A 425 12.35 11.00 19.64
N MET A 426 12.53 9.87 18.94
CA MET A 426 11.87 8.60 19.26
C MET A 426 12.71 7.39 18.84
N THR A 427 12.46 6.26 19.49
CA THR A 427 13.06 4.97 19.20
C THR A 427 12.00 3.92 18.92
N TYR A 428 12.36 2.90 18.15
CA TYR A 428 11.68 1.61 18.17
C TYR A 428 11.77 1.00 19.58
N SER A 429 10.94 0.00 19.86
CA SER A 429 10.92 -0.74 21.13
C SER A 429 12.25 -1.43 21.46
N ASN A 430 13.09 -1.69 20.46
CA ASN A 430 14.45 -2.25 20.64
C ASN A 430 15.52 -1.19 20.96
N GLY A 431 15.14 0.08 21.10
CA GLY A 431 16.03 1.21 21.41
C GLY A 431 16.72 1.85 20.20
N GLN A 432 16.54 1.33 18.98
CA GLN A 432 17.09 1.96 17.77
C GLN A 432 16.32 3.26 17.45
N SER A 433 17.03 4.37 17.23
CA SER A 433 16.40 5.64 16.85
C SER A 433 15.77 5.59 15.45
N ILE A 434 14.61 6.21 15.32
CA ILE A 434 13.96 6.48 14.03
C ILE A 434 14.18 7.96 13.64
N LYS A 435 14.29 8.24 12.34
CA LYS A 435 14.48 9.59 11.82
C LYS A 435 13.47 9.91 10.72
N ASN A 436 13.09 11.18 10.64
CA ASN A 436 12.39 11.70 9.47
C ASN A 436 13.34 11.85 8.28
N ALA A 437 12.79 11.80 7.06
CA ALA A 437 13.57 11.88 5.83
C ALA A 437 14.36 13.20 5.68
N ASP A 438 13.90 14.29 6.30
CA ASP A 438 14.58 15.59 6.32
C ASP A 438 15.50 15.78 7.55
N GLY A 439 15.56 14.79 8.45
CA GLY A 439 16.32 14.86 9.70
C GLY A 439 15.82 15.89 10.71
N LYS A 440 14.60 16.43 10.54
CA LYS A 440 14.02 17.46 11.41
C LYS A 440 12.84 16.93 12.23
N HIS A 441 12.50 17.67 13.26
CA HIS A 441 11.33 17.50 14.12
C HIS A 441 10.41 18.71 13.96
N TRP A 442 9.14 18.48 13.67
CA TRP A 442 8.16 19.57 13.51
C TRP A 442 7.25 19.71 14.74
N GLY A 443 7.48 18.91 15.78
CA GLY A 443 6.69 18.92 17.01
C GLY A 443 5.29 18.35 16.83
N MET A 444 4.36 18.83 17.65
CA MET A 444 2.98 18.33 17.67
C MET A 444 2.23 18.68 16.39
N MET A 445 1.55 17.69 15.80
CA MET A 445 0.78 17.83 14.56
C MET A 445 -0.40 16.87 14.50
N THR A 446 -1.40 17.18 13.69
CA THR A 446 -2.54 16.27 13.47
C THR A 446 -2.18 15.10 12.56
N MET A 447 -2.96 14.01 12.64
CA MET A 447 -2.86 12.85 11.75
C MET A 447 -2.91 13.27 10.28
N ARG A 448 -3.82 14.19 9.94
CA ARG A 448 -3.95 14.76 8.60
C ARG A 448 -2.64 15.35 8.12
N LYS A 449 -1.96 16.14 8.95
CA LYS A 449 -0.66 16.73 8.61
C LYS A 449 0.43 15.66 8.56
N ALA A 450 0.49 14.78 9.56
CA ALA A 450 1.51 13.73 9.67
C ALA A 450 1.53 12.78 8.46
N LEU A 451 0.36 12.27 8.06
CA LEU A 451 0.25 11.34 6.94
C LEU A 451 0.38 12.05 5.58
N SER A 452 -0.18 13.25 5.41
CA SER A 452 -0.06 13.99 4.15
C SER A 452 1.37 14.42 3.84
N GLU A 453 2.14 14.80 4.86
CA GLU A 453 3.58 15.12 4.77
C GLU A 453 4.46 13.88 4.94
N SER A 454 3.85 12.72 5.18
CA SER A 454 4.52 11.43 5.27
C SER A 454 5.63 11.37 6.32
N ARG A 455 5.41 11.94 7.51
CA ARG A 455 6.37 11.94 8.63
C ARG A 455 6.57 10.52 9.18
N ASN A 456 7.81 10.15 9.51
CA ASN A 456 8.16 8.78 9.94
C ASN A 456 7.85 8.54 11.41
N ILE A 457 8.12 9.53 12.25
CA ILE A 457 7.96 9.38 13.71
C ILE A 457 6.49 9.27 14.11
N PRO A 458 5.58 10.16 13.66
CA PRO A 458 4.14 9.96 13.85
C PRO A 458 3.60 8.62 13.30
N ALA A 459 4.17 8.10 12.22
CA ALA A 459 3.75 6.82 11.65
C ALA A 459 4.09 5.65 12.60
N LEU A 460 5.29 5.66 13.19
CA LEU A 460 5.67 4.70 14.23
C LEU A 460 4.76 4.83 15.47
N GLN A 461 4.43 6.06 15.89
CA GLN A 461 3.50 6.27 17.00
C GLN A 461 2.10 5.69 16.71
N ALA A 462 1.60 5.87 15.48
CA ALA A 462 0.33 5.30 15.07
C ALA A 462 0.37 3.77 15.07
N PHE A 463 1.44 3.18 14.53
CA PHE A 463 1.67 1.74 14.56
C PHE A 463 1.70 1.17 15.98
N GLN A 464 2.43 1.80 16.90
CA GLN A 464 2.59 1.33 18.27
C GLN A 464 1.31 1.41 19.12
N GLN A 465 0.34 2.21 18.71
CA GLN A 465 -0.96 2.33 19.40
C GLN A 465 -1.95 1.21 19.06
N VAL A 466 -1.68 0.40 18.03
CA VAL A 466 -2.59 -0.66 17.58
C VAL A 466 -2.01 -2.02 17.94
N ASP A 467 -2.88 -2.94 18.35
CA ASP A 467 -2.49 -4.33 18.57
C ASP A 467 -1.93 -4.94 17.27
N LYS A 468 -0.74 -5.55 17.34
CA LYS A 468 -0.04 -6.13 16.18
C LYS A 468 -0.88 -7.16 15.42
N THR A 469 -1.73 -7.92 16.11
CA THR A 469 -2.63 -8.91 15.49
C THR A 469 -3.69 -8.22 14.64
N LYS A 470 -4.18 -7.05 15.06
CA LYS A 470 -5.14 -6.23 14.32
C LYS A 470 -4.52 -5.55 13.11
N ILE A 471 -3.27 -5.08 13.22
CA ILE A 471 -2.51 -4.63 12.07
C ILE A 471 -2.38 -5.77 11.05
N ALA A 472 -1.97 -6.96 11.49
CA ALA A 472 -1.82 -8.12 10.61
C ALA A 472 -3.13 -8.49 9.88
N GLU A 473 -4.24 -8.56 10.61
CA GLU A 473 -5.58 -8.81 10.07
C GLU A 473 -5.95 -7.79 8.97
N PHE A 474 -5.75 -6.49 9.27
CA PHE A 474 -6.05 -5.41 8.33
C PHE A 474 -5.19 -5.47 7.07
N VAL A 475 -3.89 -5.68 7.20
CA VAL A 475 -2.96 -5.71 6.07
C VAL A 475 -3.19 -6.94 5.17
N HIS A 476 -3.38 -8.12 5.77
CA HIS A 476 -3.64 -9.34 5.01
C HIS A 476 -4.99 -9.32 4.29
N SER A 477 -6.02 -8.71 4.90
CA SER A 477 -7.32 -8.54 4.24
C SER A 477 -7.25 -7.61 3.02
N LEU A 478 -6.25 -6.72 2.95
CA LEU A 478 -5.94 -5.91 1.76
C LEU A 478 -5.10 -6.65 0.70
N GLY A 479 -4.90 -7.96 0.87
CA GLY A 479 -4.15 -8.79 -0.07
C GLY A 479 -2.63 -8.60 -0.03
N ILE A 480 -2.10 -7.98 1.02
CA ILE A 480 -0.64 -7.81 1.21
C ILE A 480 -0.12 -8.91 2.12
N ASN A 481 0.80 -9.71 1.61
CA ASN A 481 1.50 -10.73 2.38
C ASN A 481 2.95 -10.27 2.65
N TYR A 482 3.26 -10.00 3.92
CA TYR A 482 4.60 -9.63 4.37
C TYR A 482 5.31 -10.74 5.16
N GLY A 483 4.74 -11.95 5.21
CA GLY A 483 5.21 -13.06 6.04
C GLY A 483 4.60 -13.10 7.44
N ASP A 484 5.09 -14.01 8.29
CA ASP A 484 4.44 -14.35 9.57
C ASP A 484 4.73 -13.37 10.71
N THR A 485 5.82 -12.59 10.62
CA THR A 485 6.30 -11.74 11.72
C THR A 485 6.19 -10.26 11.39
N LEU A 486 5.47 -9.53 12.24
CA LEU A 486 5.28 -8.09 12.11
C LEU A 486 6.29 -7.30 12.96
N TYR A 487 7.15 -6.52 12.30
CA TYR A 487 8.15 -5.66 12.94
C TYR A 487 7.72 -4.18 12.91
N GLU A 488 8.11 -3.40 13.91
CA GLU A 488 7.76 -1.95 13.99
C GLU A 488 8.32 -1.13 12.83
N SER A 489 9.43 -1.57 12.25
CA SER A 489 10.03 -0.93 11.09
C SER A 489 9.14 -1.02 9.84
N TYR A 490 8.09 -1.86 9.85
CA TYR A 490 7.11 -1.94 8.76
C TYR A 490 6.23 -0.68 8.69
N SER A 491 6.16 0.11 9.77
CA SER A 491 5.54 1.45 9.76
C SER A 491 6.17 2.44 8.77
N ILE A 492 7.39 2.16 8.32
CA ILE A 492 8.06 2.90 7.24
C ILE A 492 8.33 2.05 6.00
N GLY A 493 7.72 0.85 5.93
CA GLY A 493 7.69 -0.02 4.76
C GLY A 493 8.81 -1.05 4.64
N SER A 494 9.53 -1.38 5.73
CA SER A 494 10.72 -2.25 5.70
C SER A 494 10.47 -3.76 5.72
N PHE A 495 9.66 -4.24 4.78
CA PHE A 495 9.43 -5.67 4.54
C PHE A 495 9.82 -6.08 3.10
N ASP A 496 9.70 -7.38 2.79
CA ASP A 496 10.13 -8.02 1.54
C ASP A 496 9.46 -7.47 0.28
N GLY A 497 8.41 -6.67 0.46
CA GLY A 497 7.91 -5.73 -0.52
C GLY A 497 6.52 -6.07 -1.04
N VAL A 498 6.10 -5.27 -2.00
CA VAL A 498 4.80 -5.36 -2.69
C VAL A 498 5.01 -5.10 -4.17
N THR A 499 4.06 -5.58 -4.95
CA THR A 499 3.96 -5.30 -6.37
C THR A 499 3.11 -4.05 -6.63
N ALA A 500 3.22 -3.48 -7.83
CA ALA A 500 2.36 -2.36 -8.23
C ALA A 500 0.89 -2.77 -8.22
N LEU A 501 0.59 -4.00 -8.64
CA LEU A 501 -0.77 -4.53 -8.65
C LEU A 501 -1.37 -4.64 -7.24
N GLU A 502 -0.63 -5.18 -6.27
CA GLU A 502 -1.09 -5.28 -4.89
C GLU A 502 -1.35 -3.91 -4.27
N LEU A 503 -0.45 -2.94 -4.47
CA LEU A 503 -0.67 -1.58 -3.98
C LEU A 503 -1.87 -0.90 -4.66
N SER A 504 -2.05 -1.10 -5.98
CA SER A 504 -3.21 -0.54 -6.69
C SER A 504 -4.51 -1.07 -6.08
N ALA A 505 -4.62 -2.38 -5.86
CA ALA A 505 -5.79 -3.01 -5.28
C ALA A 505 -6.02 -2.62 -3.80
N ALA A 506 -4.96 -2.59 -2.97
CA ALA A 506 -5.05 -2.20 -1.57
C ALA A 506 -5.49 -0.73 -1.42
N TYR A 507 -4.94 0.18 -2.23
CA TYR A 507 -5.33 1.59 -2.20
C TYR A 507 -6.77 1.80 -2.70
N ALA A 508 -7.21 0.98 -3.66
CA ALA A 508 -8.57 1.05 -4.16
C ALA A 508 -9.61 0.74 -3.07
N ALA A 509 -9.28 -0.09 -2.07
CA ALA A 509 -10.18 -0.37 -0.94
C ALA A 509 -10.56 0.90 -0.16
N PHE A 510 -9.63 1.84 0.03
CA PHE A 510 -9.93 3.14 0.66
C PHE A 510 -10.91 3.97 -0.19
N GLY A 511 -10.73 3.97 -1.51
CA GLY A 511 -11.56 4.73 -2.45
C GLY A 511 -12.95 4.16 -2.72
N ARG A 512 -13.20 2.88 -2.38
CA ARG A 512 -14.51 2.20 -2.60
C ARG A 512 -15.23 1.81 -1.31
N GLY A 513 -15.12 2.64 -0.28
CA GLY A 513 -15.84 2.45 0.97
C GLY A 513 -15.41 1.22 1.78
N GLY A 514 -14.15 0.80 1.65
CA GLY A 514 -13.55 -0.26 2.47
C GLY A 514 -13.77 -1.69 1.95
N TYR A 515 -14.14 -1.84 0.68
CA TYR A 515 -14.22 -3.15 0.04
C TYR A 515 -12.92 -3.48 -0.70
N TYR A 516 -12.31 -4.61 -0.39
CA TYR A 516 -11.26 -5.20 -1.19
C TYR A 516 -11.87 -6.10 -2.26
N ILE A 517 -11.31 -6.02 -3.46
CA ILE A 517 -11.60 -6.96 -4.54
C ILE A 517 -10.26 -7.42 -5.09
N LYS A 518 -10.02 -8.73 -5.06
CA LYS A 518 -8.79 -9.29 -5.62
C LYS A 518 -8.74 -8.98 -7.12
N PRO A 519 -7.65 -8.38 -7.62
CA PRO A 519 -7.57 -7.97 -9.01
C PRO A 519 -7.54 -9.17 -9.96
N TYR A 520 -8.16 -9.00 -11.12
CA TYR A 520 -8.36 -10.03 -12.13
C TYR A 520 -8.31 -9.41 -13.55
N SER A 521 -7.84 -10.19 -14.54
CA SER A 521 -7.58 -9.74 -15.91
C SER A 521 -8.56 -10.29 -16.96
N TYR A 522 -9.42 -11.23 -16.58
CA TYR A 522 -10.44 -11.80 -17.47
C TYR A 522 -11.76 -12.06 -16.76
N THR A 523 -12.85 -11.94 -17.51
CA THR A 523 -14.22 -12.18 -17.02
C THR A 523 -14.74 -13.55 -17.44
N GLU A 524 -14.34 -14.03 -18.61
CA GLU A 524 -14.88 -15.24 -19.22
C GLU A 524 -13.85 -15.92 -20.13
N ILE A 525 -13.83 -17.24 -20.14
CA ILE A 525 -13.07 -18.09 -21.07
C ILE A 525 -14.07 -19.03 -21.73
N THR A 526 -14.06 -19.16 -23.05
CA THR A 526 -14.79 -20.20 -23.78
C THR A 526 -13.79 -21.12 -24.47
N LEU A 527 -13.80 -22.42 -24.15
CA LEU A 527 -12.94 -23.41 -24.79
C LEU A 527 -13.45 -23.70 -26.19
N ASN A 528 -12.63 -23.51 -27.21
CA ASN A 528 -13.09 -23.57 -28.61
C ASN A 528 -13.41 -25.00 -29.07
N ASN A 529 -12.83 -26.02 -28.42
CA ASN A 529 -13.06 -27.44 -28.76
C ASN A 529 -14.34 -28.01 -28.16
N SER A 530 -14.78 -27.52 -27.00
CA SER A 530 -15.95 -28.04 -26.28
C SER A 530 -17.12 -27.04 -26.16
N ASN A 531 -16.87 -25.77 -26.50
CA ASN A 531 -17.74 -24.63 -26.17
C ASN A 531 -18.04 -24.51 -24.66
N GLU A 532 -17.20 -25.07 -23.80
CA GLU A 532 -17.31 -24.92 -22.35
C GLU A 532 -16.91 -23.51 -21.94
N THR A 533 -17.73 -22.86 -21.11
CA THR A 533 -17.48 -21.51 -20.60
C THR A 533 -17.08 -21.54 -19.12
N ILE A 534 -15.97 -20.85 -18.79
CA ILE A 534 -15.45 -20.66 -17.45
C ILE A 534 -15.56 -19.17 -17.10
N GLU A 535 -16.40 -18.83 -16.13
CA GLU A 535 -16.59 -17.45 -15.65
C GLU A 535 -15.67 -17.13 -14.46
N ASN A 536 -15.10 -15.93 -14.45
CA ASN A 536 -14.35 -15.39 -13.32
C ASN A 536 -15.20 -14.36 -12.56
N LYS A 537 -15.66 -14.74 -11.37
CA LYS A 537 -16.50 -13.90 -10.50
C LYS A 537 -15.68 -13.47 -9.27
N PRO A 538 -15.02 -12.30 -9.30
CA PRO A 538 -14.23 -11.82 -8.17
C PRO A 538 -15.13 -11.58 -6.95
N LYS A 539 -14.62 -11.93 -5.76
CA LYS A 539 -15.33 -11.68 -4.50
C LYS A 539 -15.07 -10.26 -4.02
N LYS A 540 -16.14 -9.61 -3.56
CA LYS A 540 -16.11 -8.30 -2.92
C LYS A 540 -16.16 -8.48 -1.40
N GLU A 541 -15.07 -8.16 -0.72
CA GLU A 541 -14.88 -8.42 0.72
C GLU A 541 -14.80 -7.09 1.48
N LYS A 542 -15.60 -6.91 2.53
CA LYS A 542 -15.53 -5.71 3.39
C LYS A 542 -14.38 -5.91 4.38
N VAL A 543 -13.35 -5.08 4.27
CA VAL A 543 -12.09 -5.24 5.03
C VAL A 543 -11.83 -4.10 6.02
N MET A 544 -12.58 -3.01 5.90
CA MET A 544 -12.62 -1.91 6.85
C MET A 544 -13.97 -1.20 6.79
N SER A 545 -14.33 -0.46 7.83
CA SER A 545 -15.55 0.36 7.82
C SER A 545 -15.50 1.44 6.71
N GLU A 546 -16.67 1.85 6.23
CA GLU A 546 -16.76 2.93 5.22
C GLU A 546 -16.20 4.26 5.76
N ALA A 547 -16.37 4.51 7.07
CA ALA A 547 -15.80 5.65 7.75
C ALA A 547 -14.27 5.62 7.70
N THR A 548 -13.63 4.50 8.05
CA THR A 548 -12.16 4.36 7.97
C THR A 548 -11.66 4.63 6.56
N ALA A 549 -12.32 4.02 5.56
CA ALA A 549 -11.98 4.19 4.16
C ALA A 549 -12.03 5.67 3.73
N TYR A 550 -13.11 6.37 4.09
CA TYR A 550 -13.29 7.79 3.76
C TYR A 550 -12.35 8.71 4.55
N LEU A 551 -12.09 8.45 5.84
CA LEU A 551 -11.19 9.27 6.65
C LEU A 551 -9.76 9.22 6.10
N ILE A 552 -9.24 8.03 5.75
CA ILE A 552 -7.96 7.89 5.05
C ILE A 552 -7.99 8.61 3.70
N THR A 553 -9.04 8.41 2.91
CA THR A 553 -9.21 9.08 1.61
C THR A 553 -9.17 10.60 1.76
N SER A 554 -9.82 11.19 2.76
CA SER A 554 -9.82 12.63 3.00
C SER A 554 -8.41 13.19 3.28
N ILE A 555 -7.57 12.42 4.00
CA ILE A 555 -6.18 12.79 4.28
C ILE A 555 -5.36 12.68 3.00
N LEU A 556 -5.55 11.62 2.23
CA LEU A 556 -4.81 11.42 0.98
C LEU A 556 -5.24 12.38 -0.13
N VAL A 557 -6.49 12.87 -0.14
CA VAL A 557 -6.93 14.00 -0.99
C VAL A 557 -6.21 15.28 -0.59
N THR A 558 -6.01 15.52 0.72
CA THR A 558 -5.17 16.64 1.21
C THR A 558 -3.75 16.51 0.66
N ALA A 559 -3.16 15.31 0.71
CA ALA A 559 -1.85 15.03 0.15
C ALA A 559 -1.79 15.24 -1.38
N GLY A 560 -2.83 14.83 -2.11
CA GLY A 560 -2.99 15.07 -3.54
C GLY A 560 -3.00 16.56 -3.89
N ASN A 561 -3.79 17.35 -3.15
CA ASN A 561 -3.85 18.81 -3.30
C ASN A 561 -2.51 19.50 -3.00
N ASN A 562 -1.68 18.91 -2.12
CA ASN A 562 -0.32 19.37 -1.83
C ASN A 562 0.73 18.87 -2.86
N GLY A 563 0.31 18.16 -3.91
CA GLY A 563 1.18 17.71 -5.01
C GLY A 563 2.03 16.47 -4.70
N VAL A 564 1.63 15.65 -3.72
CA VAL A 564 2.34 14.39 -3.35
C VAL A 564 2.35 13.40 -4.53
N GLY A 565 1.23 13.23 -5.23
CA GLY A 565 1.10 12.35 -6.40
C GLY A 565 1.61 12.94 -7.73
N GLY A 566 2.10 14.18 -7.73
CA GLY A 566 2.46 14.92 -8.93
C GLY A 566 1.68 16.22 -9.06
N ASN A 567 2.24 17.17 -9.82
CA ASN A 567 1.64 18.48 -10.02
C ASN A 567 0.65 18.42 -11.20
N PHE A 568 -0.53 17.85 -10.95
CA PHE A 568 -1.63 17.83 -11.91
C PHE A 568 -2.98 18.01 -11.22
N LYS A 569 -3.97 18.45 -11.99
CA LYS A 569 -5.36 18.58 -11.56
C LYS A 569 -6.26 18.09 -12.70
N ILE A 570 -7.36 17.45 -12.34
CA ILE A 570 -8.41 17.03 -13.27
C ILE A 570 -9.66 17.80 -12.87
N SER A 571 -10.31 18.44 -13.85
CA SER A 571 -11.41 19.38 -13.57
C SER A 571 -12.52 18.70 -12.77
N GLY A 572 -12.87 19.28 -11.63
CA GLY A 572 -13.94 18.80 -10.75
C GLY A 572 -13.67 17.45 -10.04
N THR A 573 -12.46 16.89 -10.15
CA THR A 573 -12.16 15.54 -9.65
C THR A 573 -11.27 15.56 -8.41
N GLU A 574 -11.63 14.76 -7.42
CA GLU A 574 -10.82 14.52 -6.22
C GLU A 574 -9.81 13.40 -6.48
N ILE A 575 -8.56 13.65 -6.09
CA ILE A 575 -7.46 12.70 -6.28
C ILE A 575 -6.77 12.52 -4.94
N ALA A 576 -6.85 11.31 -4.42
CA ALA A 576 -6.06 10.88 -3.28
C ALA A 576 -4.66 10.45 -3.75
N ALA A 577 -3.62 10.76 -2.96
CA ALA A 577 -2.25 10.44 -3.32
C ALA A 577 -1.38 10.04 -2.13
N LYS A 578 -0.48 9.08 -2.35
CA LYS A 578 0.62 8.73 -1.44
C LYS A 578 1.89 8.41 -2.21
N THR A 579 3.03 8.84 -1.68
CA THR A 579 4.36 8.44 -2.16
C THR A 579 5.05 7.47 -1.22
N GLY A 580 5.97 6.70 -1.78
CA GLY A 580 6.89 5.84 -1.04
C GLY A 580 8.28 5.94 -1.62
N THR A 581 9.29 5.99 -0.77
CA THR A 581 10.69 5.97 -1.19
C THR A 581 11.43 5.01 -0.28
N SER A 582 12.19 4.09 -0.85
CA SER A 582 13.16 3.25 -0.13
C SER A 582 14.58 3.65 -0.54
N THR A 583 15.56 3.32 0.30
CA THR A 583 16.98 3.59 0.05
C THR A 583 17.75 2.29 -0.09
N TRP A 584 18.85 2.32 -0.84
CA TRP A 584 19.79 1.21 -0.86
C TRP A 584 20.53 1.07 0.48
N ASP A 585 20.95 -0.14 0.80
CA ASP A 585 21.84 -0.40 1.92
C ASP A 585 23.18 0.35 1.74
N SER A 586 23.68 0.92 2.83
CA SER A 586 24.90 1.73 2.80
C SER A 586 26.14 0.93 2.42
N ASN A 587 26.22 -0.36 2.77
CA ASN A 587 27.34 -1.21 2.39
C ASN A 587 27.25 -1.61 0.91
N ALA A 588 26.04 -1.86 0.39
CA ALA A 588 25.83 -2.09 -1.04
C ALA A 588 26.27 -0.88 -1.90
N LEU A 589 25.97 0.35 -1.45
CA LEU A 589 26.43 1.57 -2.12
C LEU A 589 27.96 1.70 -2.11
N LYS A 590 28.60 1.43 -0.96
CA LYS A 590 30.07 1.44 -0.85
C LYS A 590 30.71 0.40 -1.77
N ALA A 591 30.18 -0.81 -1.82
CA ALA A 591 30.70 -1.90 -2.65
C ALA A 591 30.65 -1.59 -4.16
N THR A 592 29.67 -0.78 -4.59
CA THR A 592 29.52 -0.35 -5.99
C THR A 592 30.29 0.94 -6.32
N GLY A 593 30.91 1.57 -5.31
CA GLY A 593 31.65 2.83 -5.46
C GLY A 593 30.77 4.07 -5.55
N ILE A 594 29.48 3.96 -5.22
CA ILE A 594 28.54 5.08 -5.18
C ILE A 594 28.74 5.86 -3.87
N LYS A 595 29.04 7.15 -4.00
CA LYS A 595 29.38 8.04 -2.85
C LYS A 595 28.21 8.89 -2.36
N THR A 596 27.05 8.78 -3.00
CA THR A 596 25.85 9.57 -2.70
C THR A 596 24.75 8.68 -2.17
N GLU A 597 23.82 9.23 -1.40
CA GLU A 597 22.57 8.54 -1.09
C GLU A 597 21.80 8.22 -2.37
N ALA A 598 21.33 6.98 -2.48
CA ALA A 598 20.59 6.51 -3.63
C ALA A 598 19.27 5.88 -3.18
N SER A 599 18.20 6.32 -3.81
CA SER A 599 16.90 5.66 -3.69
C SER A 599 16.92 4.34 -4.45
N ARG A 600 16.21 3.35 -3.90
CA ARG A 600 16.02 2.04 -4.53
C ARG A 600 14.67 1.99 -5.23
N ASP A 601 13.60 2.13 -4.46
CA ASP A 601 12.23 2.02 -4.95
C ASP A 601 11.52 3.36 -4.80
N ASN A 602 10.87 3.81 -5.87
CA ASN A 602 10.18 5.10 -5.88
C ASN A 602 8.73 4.92 -6.33
N TRP A 603 7.82 5.08 -5.38
CA TRP A 603 6.40 4.81 -5.55
C TRP A 603 5.56 6.08 -5.65
N ASN A 604 4.54 6.03 -6.50
CA ASN A 604 3.37 6.92 -6.49
C ASN A 604 2.11 6.06 -6.58
N CYS A 605 1.27 6.15 -5.55
CA CYS A 605 -0.05 5.56 -5.54
C CYS A 605 -1.06 6.71 -5.55
N THR A 606 -1.92 6.76 -6.56
CA THR A 606 -3.00 7.75 -6.63
C THR A 606 -4.30 7.02 -6.93
N TYR A 607 -5.42 7.58 -6.47
CA TYR A 607 -6.73 7.06 -6.85
C TYR A 607 -7.76 8.19 -6.89
N SER A 608 -8.76 7.99 -7.75
CA SER A 608 -9.99 8.78 -7.85
C SER A 608 -11.18 7.82 -7.65
N PRO A 609 -12.44 8.31 -7.63
CA PRO A 609 -13.59 7.41 -7.53
C PRO A 609 -13.75 6.43 -8.70
N ASP A 610 -13.01 6.61 -9.80
CA ASP A 610 -13.08 5.74 -10.99
C ASP A 610 -11.95 4.70 -11.07
N TYR A 611 -10.71 5.08 -10.69
CA TYR A 611 -9.53 4.23 -10.88
C TYR A 611 -8.52 4.39 -9.73
N SER A 612 -7.79 3.31 -9.46
CA SER A 612 -6.58 3.30 -8.62
C SER A 612 -5.34 3.00 -9.47
N ILE A 613 -4.30 3.79 -9.31
CA ILE A 613 -3.05 3.71 -10.09
C ILE A 613 -1.87 3.61 -9.13
N SER A 614 -1.07 2.54 -9.27
CA SER A 614 0.21 2.40 -8.58
C SER A 614 1.35 2.36 -9.59
N LEU A 615 2.32 3.27 -9.44
CA LEU A 615 3.53 3.39 -10.25
C LEU A 615 4.74 3.13 -9.36
N TRP A 616 5.56 2.16 -9.76
CA TRP A 616 6.95 2.01 -9.32
C TRP A 616 7.90 2.56 -10.38
N TYR A 617 8.98 3.21 -9.94
CA TYR A 617 10.07 3.71 -10.77
C TYR A 617 11.42 3.41 -10.11
N GLY A 618 12.37 2.87 -10.88
CA GLY A 618 13.70 2.55 -10.37
C GLY A 618 14.56 1.76 -11.35
N TYR A 619 15.63 1.18 -10.81
CA TYR A 619 16.47 0.20 -11.50
C TYR A 619 16.36 -1.14 -10.81
N GLU A 620 16.31 -2.23 -11.57
CA GLU A 620 16.24 -3.59 -11.01
C GLU A 620 17.53 -4.00 -10.26
N GLN A 621 18.66 -3.43 -10.67
CA GLN A 621 19.99 -3.71 -10.11
C GLN A 621 20.73 -2.42 -9.81
N LEU A 622 21.49 -2.43 -8.70
CA LEU A 622 22.38 -1.33 -8.34
C LEU A 622 23.68 -1.44 -9.14
N MET A 623 23.96 -0.46 -9.99
CA MET A 623 25.21 -0.39 -10.75
C MET A 623 25.81 1.02 -10.62
N LYS A 624 27.14 1.13 -10.72
CA LYS A 624 27.89 2.37 -10.51
C LYS A 624 27.34 3.58 -11.30
N ASP A 625 26.90 3.34 -12.54
CA ASP A 625 26.38 4.37 -13.43
C ASP A 625 24.83 4.35 -13.56
N TYR A 626 24.17 3.34 -12.99
CA TYR A 626 22.73 3.11 -13.08
C TYR A 626 22.10 3.00 -11.68
N TYR A 627 21.71 4.15 -11.14
CA TYR A 627 21.02 4.27 -9.86
C TYR A 627 20.12 5.52 -9.84
N THR A 628 19.14 5.54 -8.94
CA THR A 628 18.30 6.72 -8.72
C THR A 628 18.77 7.51 -7.50
N GLN A 629 18.71 8.84 -7.59
CA GLN A 629 18.88 9.74 -6.43
C GLN A 629 17.49 10.23 -6.00
N SER A 630 17.23 10.33 -4.70
CA SER A 630 15.89 10.56 -4.16
C SER A 630 15.17 11.79 -4.75
N ILE A 631 15.89 12.91 -4.91
CA ILE A 631 15.32 14.16 -5.43
C ILE A 631 14.98 14.03 -6.93
N SER A 632 15.89 13.50 -7.74
CA SER A 632 15.65 13.34 -9.18
C SER A 632 14.54 12.33 -9.43
N ALA A 633 14.53 11.21 -8.70
CA ALA A 633 13.51 10.18 -8.79
C ALA A 633 12.11 10.69 -8.42
N ALA A 634 12.02 11.55 -7.40
CA ALA A 634 10.76 12.21 -7.04
C ALA A 634 10.22 13.07 -8.19
N GLY A 635 11.08 13.79 -8.91
CA GLY A 635 10.70 14.57 -10.09
C GLY A 635 10.22 13.69 -11.25
N VAL A 636 10.90 12.57 -11.51
CA VAL A 636 10.55 11.64 -12.58
C VAL A 636 9.21 10.96 -12.32
N ARG A 637 9.03 10.32 -11.15
CA ARG A 637 7.78 9.62 -10.83
C ARG A 637 6.55 10.55 -10.87
N LYS A 638 6.70 11.81 -10.44
CA LYS A 638 5.64 12.82 -10.50
C LYS A 638 5.25 13.16 -11.94
N LYS A 639 6.22 13.25 -12.86
CA LYS A 639 5.94 13.49 -14.30
C LYS A 639 5.25 12.29 -14.94
N LEU A 640 5.75 11.08 -14.68
CA LEU A 640 5.15 9.83 -15.15
C LEU A 640 3.70 9.71 -14.67
N MET A 641 3.48 9.83 -13.35
CA MET A 641 2.13 9.76 -12.76
C MET A 641 1.21 10.85 -13.31
N ALA A 642 1.68 12.10 -13.44
CA ALA A 642 0.87 13.17 -14.01
C ALA A 642 0.47 12.92 -15.47
N GLY A 643 1.36 12.34 -16.29
CA GLY A 643 1.05 11.98 -17.68
C GLY A 643 -0.02 10.90 -17.76
N ILE A 644 0.16 9.81 -17.00
CA ILE A 644 -0.78 8.70 -16.89
C ILE A 644 -2.15 9.18 -16.38
N ALA A 645 -2.17 9.87 -15.24
CA ALA A 645 -3.41 10.28 -14.57
C ALA A 645 -4.25 11.26 -15.41
N LYS A 646 -3.62 12.14 -16.21
CA LYS A 646 -4.33 13.05 -17.13
C LYS A 646 -5.04 12.34 -18.28
N LYS A 647 -4.59 11.15 -18.64
CA LYS A 647 -5.22 10.33 -19.69
C LYS A 647 -6.33 9.43 -19.13
N ILE A 648 -6.17 8.98 -17.88
CA ILE A 648 -7.03 7.95 -17.29
C ILE A 648 -8.16 8.52 -16.43
N TYR A 649 -7.89 9.53 -15.60
CA TYR A 649 -8.91 10.03 -14.68
C TYR A 649 -9.96 10.89 -15.38
N LYS A 650 -11.22 10.62 -15.02
CA LYS A 650 -12.39 11.34 -15.53
C LYS A 650 -12.54 12.68 -14.80
N THR A 651 -13.24 13.62 -15.43
CA THR A 651 -13.63 14.90 -14.83
C THR A 651 -14.87 14.77 -13.96
N ASN A 652 -15.04 15.65 -12.98
CA ASN A 652 -16.21 15.75 -12.09
C ASN A 652 -16.46 14.50 -11.24
N SER A 653 -15.40 13.80 -10.82
CA SER A 653 -15.50 12.58 -10.01
C SER A 653 -15.06 12.85 -8.56
N LYS A 654 -15.98 12.73 -7.60
CA LYS A 654 -15.74 13.02 -6.17
C LYS A 654 -16.08 11.82 -5.29
N PHE A 655 -15.39 11.69 -4.15
CA PHE A 655 -15.70 10.64 -3.19
C PHE A 655 -16.97 10.99 -2.42
N GLU A 656 -17.88 10.03 -2.28
CA GLU A 656 -19.09 10.21 -1.48
C GLU A 656 -18.73 10.20 0.01
N VAL A 657 -19.25 11.17 0.76
CA VAL A 657 -19.11 11.21 2.22
C VAL A 657 -20.13 10.25 2.82
N PRO A 658 -19.70 9.15 3.47
CA PRO A 658 -20.63 8.19 4.04
C PRO A 658 -21.37 8.77 5.26
N SER A 659 -22.59 8.31 5.51
CA SER A 659 -23.38 8.73 6.69
C SER A 659 -22.74 8.37 8.02
N SER A 660 -21.79 7.41 8.03
CA SER A 660 -21.01 7.07 9.21
C SER A 660 -19.88 8.07 9.52
N VAL A 661 -19.74 9.17 8.77
CA VAL A 661 -18.74 10.22 9.01
C VAL A 661 -19.42 11.53 9.40
N THR A 662 -18.99 12.13 10.51
CA THR A 662 -19.48 13.42 10.99
C THR A 662 -18.35 14.46 10.98
N LYS A 663 -18.71 15.71 10.70
CA LYS A 663 -17.80 16.86 10.65
C LYS A 663 -18.03 17.73 11.88
N VAL A 664 -17.00 17.94 12.69
CA VAL A 664 -17.10 18.65 13.99
C VAL A 664 -16.02 19.72 14.11
N GLU A 665 -16.40 20.90 14.60
CA GLU A 665 -15.45 21.96 14.95
C GLU A 665 -14.77 21.64 16.28
N VAL A 666 -13.45 21.74 16.30
CA VAL A 666 -12.59 21.45 17.45
C VAL A 666 -11.63 22.60 17.69
N GLU A 667 -11.19 22.74 18.94
CA GLU A 667 -10.11 23.64 19.31
C GLU A 667 -8.76 23.02 18.93
N LYS A 668 -7.87 23.82 18.32
CA LYS A 668 -6.50 23.41 18.02
C LYS A 668 -5.70 23.24 19.31
N ASP A 669 -4.76 22.32 19.26
CA ASP A 669 -3.76 22.05 20.29
C ASP A 669 -4.35 21.57 21.62
N THR A 670 -5.43 20.80 21.54
CA THR A 670 -5.98 20.02 22.68
C THR A 670 -5.77 18.53 22.43
N VAL A 671 -5.22 17.82 23.41
CA VAL A 671 -5.05 16.36 23.42
C VAL A 671 -5.69 15.80 24.70
N PRO A 672 -6.78 15.00 24.61
CA PRO A 672 -7.56 14.69 23.41
C PRO A 672 -8.20 15.95 22.81
N LEU A 673 -8.72 15.83 21.58
CA LEU A 673 -9.45 16.93 20.94
C LEU A 673 -10.66 17.33 21.79
N GLN A 674 -10.93 18.63 21.84
CA GLN A 674 -12.07 19.20 22.56
C GLN A 674 -12.84 20.17 21.66
N LEU A 675 -14.12 20.34 21.95
CA LEU A 675 -14.96 21.36 21.30
C LEU A 675 -14.48 22.75 21.72
N PRO A 676 -14.53 23.74 20.83
CA PRO A 676 -14.22 25.11 21.21
C PRO A 676 -15.33 25.69 22.10
N SER A 677 -14.95 26.51 23.07
CA SER A 677 -15.90 27.31 23.85
C SER A 677 -16.50 28.43 22.98
N GLU A 678 -17.52 29.16 23.46
CA GLU A 678 -18.06 30.31 22.71
C GLU A 678 -17.04 31.43 22.47
N TYR A 679 -16.00 31.54 23.32
CA TYR A 679 -14.96 32.57 23.20
C TYR A 679 -13.65 32.08 22.56
N THR A 680 -13.54 30.81 22.18
CA THR A 680 -12.32 30.31 21.52
C THR A 680 -12.05 31.15 20.25
N PRO A 681 -10.84 31.73 20.09
CA PRO A 681 -10.49 32.53 18.92
C PRO A 681 -10.65 31.77 17.60
N GLU A 682 -11.02 32.48 16.53
CA GLU A 682 -11.26 31.87 15.22
C GLU A 682 -10.03 31.14 14.66
N ASP A 683 -8.84 31.70 14.85
CA ASP A 683 -7.57 31.09 14.43
C ASP A 683 -7.21 29.83 15.25
N MET A 684 -7.87 29.64 16.40
CA MET A 684 -7.77 28.45 17.24
C MET A 684 -8.87 27.42 16.96
N ARG A 685 -9.82 27.70 16.08
CA ARG A 685 -10.84 26.74 15.63
C ARG A 685 -10.37 26.03 14.36
N THR A 686 -10.75 24.76 14.22
CA THR A 686 -10.63 24.02 12.97
C THR A 686 -11.73 22.98 12.89
N THR A 687 -12.13 22.59 11.69
CA THR A 687 -13.06 21.48 11.54
C THR A 687 -12.34 20.20 11.15
N GLU A 688 -12.69 19.10 11.78
CA GLU A 688 -12.19 17.76 11.42
C GLU A 688 -13.32 16.74 11.27
N LEU A 689 -12.95 15.59 10.72
CA LEU A 689 -13.86 14.49 10.44
C LEU A 689 -13.70 13.38 11.47
N PHE A 690 -14.80 12.74 11.85
CA PHE A 690 -14.83 11.67 12.84
C PHE A 690 -15.68 10.51 12.34
N LYS A 691 -15.43 9.32 12.88
CA LYS A 691 -16.45 8.27 12.85
C LYS A 691 -17.61 8.78 13.70
N THR A 692 -18.84 8.62 13.21
CA THR A 692 -20.02 9.10 13.94
C THR A 692 -20.14 8.41 15.29
N GLY A 693 -20.31 9.18 16.36
CA GLY A 693 -20.31 8.71 17.74
C GLY A 693 -18.92 8.66 18.38
N THR A 694 -17.87 9.11 17.70
CA THR A 694 -16.50 9.19 18.24
C THR A 694 -15.93 10.62 18.22
N GLU A 695 -16.75 11.60 17.82
CA GLU A 695 -16.42 13.01 17.94
C GLU A 695 -16.26 13.46 19.40
N PRO A 696 -15.45 14.49 19.68
CA PRO A 696 -15.30 15.01 21.03
C PRO A 696 -16.59 15.64 21.55
N THR A 697 -16.88 15.42 22.84
CA THR A 697 -18.06 15.97 23.54
C THR A 697 -17.70 17.05 24.54
N GLU A 698 -16.46 17.06 25.03
CA GLU A 698 -15.99 17.99 26.05
C GLU A 698 -15.59 19.33 25.44
N VAL A 699 -16.02 20.43 26.06
CA VAL A 699 -15.62 21.79 25.68
C VAL A 699 -14.27 22.14 26.33
N SER A 700 -13.36 22.75 25.57
CA SER A 700 -12.07 23.22 26.06
C SER A 700 -12.25 24.30 27.13
N ASN A 701 -11.56 24.12 28.25
CA ASN A 701 -11.51 25.10 29.33
C ASN A 701 -10.56 26.28 29.03
N ARG A 702 -9.82 26.26 27.90
CA ARG A 702 -8.74 27.22 27.62
C ARG A 702 -9.23 28.65 27.47
N TYR A 703 -10.36 28.82 26.77
CA TYR A 703 -10.96 30.13 26.49
C TYR A 703 -12.37 30.24 27.08
N GLN A 704 -12.77 29.36 27.99
CA GLN A 704 -14.10 29.38 28.58
C GLN A 704 -14.39 30.72 29.29
N GLY A 705 -15.66 31.12 29.31
CA GLY A 705 -16.12 32.31 30.05
C GLY A 705 -15.74 32.22 31.52
N LEU A 706 -15.26 33.34 32.07
CA LEU A 706 -14.88 33.42 33.47
C LEU A 706 -16.10 33.54 34.38
N ASP A 707 -16.00 32.96 35.58
CA ASP A 707 -17.03 33.08 36.59
C ASP A 707 -17.14 34.51 37.14
N ASN A 708 -18.33 34.86 37.62
CA ASN A 708 -18.53 36.12 38.32
C ASN A 708 -17.89 36.09 39.72
N PRO A 709 -17.25 37.18 40.15
CA PRO A 709 -16.98 37.38 41.57
C PRO A 709 -18.29 37.33 42.36
N THR A 710 -18.21 37.03 43.65
CA THR A 710 -19.40 36.89 44.49
C THR A 710 -19.32 37.76 45.75
N ASN A 711 -20.40 37.82 46.53
CA ASN A 711 -20.43 38.45 47.86
C ASN A 711 -19.95 39.91 47.91
N GLY A 712 -20.31 40.68 46.88
CA GLY A 712 -19.92 42.08 46.73
C GLY A 712 -20.47 42.99 47.83
N LYS A 713 -19.61 43.82 48.41
CA LYS A 713 -19.93 44.77 49.46
C LYS A 713 -19.32 46.13 49.15
N ALA A 714 -19.98 47.18 49.64
CA ALA A 714 -19.45 48.54 49.63
C ALA A 714 -19.54 49.13 51.04
N THR A 715 -18.45 49.75 51.49
CA THR A 715 -18.42 50.60 52.68
C THR A 715 -18.05 52.02 52.29
N THR A 716 -18.71 53.00 52.92
CA THR A 716 -18.59 54.41 52.56
C THR A 716 -18.10 55.23 53.75
N SER A 717 -17.03 56.00 53.56
CA SER A 717 -16.51 56.96 54.55
C SER A 717 -16.37 58.32 53.88
N GLY A 718 -17.33 59.21 54.14
CA GLY A 718 -17.48 60.48 53.39
C GLY A 718 -17.71 60.22 51.91
N ASN A 719 -16.78 60.68 51.07
CA ASN A 719 -16.79 60.53 49.62
C ASN A 719 -16.06 59.27 49.12
N GLN A 720 -15.40 58.54 50.02
CA GLN A 720 -14.61 57.37 49.67
C GLN A 720 -15.46 56.11 49.76
N ILE A 721 -15.50 55.33 48.67
CA ILE A 721 -16.21 54.06 48.57
C ILE A 721 -15.18 52.94 48.50
N THR A 722 -15.18 52.05 49.48
CA THR A 722 -14.36 50.83 49.45
C THR A 722 -15.24 49.66 49.04
N LEU A 723 -14.95 49.11 47.86
CA LEU A 723 -15.56 47.91 47.32
C LEU A 723 -14.77 46.68 47.78
N SER A 724 -15.46 45.60 48.11
CA SER A 724 -14.86 44.27 48.31
C SER A 724 -15.75 43.16 47.75
N TRP A 725 -15.15 42.04 47.39
CA TRP A 725 -15.83 40.87 46.85
C TRP A 725 -15.05 39.60 47.18
N ASP A 726 -15.66 38.44 46.95
CA ASP A 726 -14.96 37.16 46.93
C ASP A 726 -14.49 36.87 45.50
N GLY A 727 -13.23 36.51 45.37
CA GLY A 727 -12.62 36.15 44.10
C GLY A 727 -13.10 34.81 43.55
N ILE A 728 -12.83 34.56 42.28
CA ILE A 728 -13.10 33.26 41.65
C ILE A 728 -11.93 32.29 41.89
N THR A 729 -12.19 30.99 41.73
CA THR A 729 -11.11 30.00 41.67
C THR A 729 -10.21 30.26 40.46
N THR A 730 -8.92 29.95 40.57
CA THR A 730 -7.97 30.12 39.46
C THR A 730 -8.45 29.27 38.27
N PRO A 731 -8.77 29.89 37.12
CA PRO A 731 -9.27 29.14 35.97
C PRO A 731 -8.27 28.09 35.50
N ASN A 732 -8.77 26.94 35.06
CA ASN A 732 -7.97 25.81 34.58
C ASN A 732 -6.94 26.20 33.51
N ALA A 733 -7.27 27.15 32.63
CA ALA A 733 -6.38 27.64 31.57
C ALA A 733 -5.07 28.26 32.09
N ILE A 734 -5.02 28.72 33.35
CA ILE A 734 -3.82 29.31 33.96
C ILE A 734 -3.43 28.64 35.29
N ASN A 735 -4.13 27.58 35.69
CA ASN A 735 -3.82 26.83 36.91
C ASN A 735 -2.66 25.86 36.63
N PRO A 736 -1.47 26.06 37.26
CA PRO A 736 -0.29 25.23 36.97
C PRO A 736 -0.49 23.76 37.33
N GLU A 737 -1.19 23.46 38.42
CA GLU A 737 -1.45 22.08 38.87
C GLU A 737 -2.36 21.35 37.89
N TYR A 738 -3.47 21.98 37.50
CA TYR A 738 -4.36 21.44 36.47
C TYR A 738 -3.62 21.18 35.16
N LEU A 739 -2.86 22.17 34.67
CA LEU A 739 -2.14 22.06 33.41
C LEU A 739 -1.08 20.96 33.48
N GLN A 740 -0.28 20.88 34.56
CA GLN A 740 0.72 19.83 34.68
C GLN A 740 0.09 18.44 34.64
N ASN A 741 -1.03 18.22 35.33
CA ASN A 741 -1.75 16.95 35.29
C ASN A 741 -2.28 16.66 33.87
N TYR A 742 -2.93 17.64 33.24
CA TYR A 742 -3.43 17.52 31.86
C TYR A 742 -2.32 17.09 30.88
N PHE A 743 -1.12 17.67 30.96
CA PHE A 743 -0.02 17.28 30.08
C PHE A 743 0.56 15.91 30.43
N ASN A 744 0.70 15.59 31.72
CA ASN A 744 1.19 14.28 32.17
C ASN A 744 0.30 13.14 31.66
N ASP A 745 -1.02 13.34 31.71
CA ASP A 745 -2.00 12.31 31.34
C ASP A 745 -2.07 12.08 29.83
N ASN A 746 -1.79 13.11 29.01
CA ASN A 746 -2.12 13.08 27.57
C ASN A 746 -0.91 13.14 26.62
N TYR A 747 0.27 13.56 27.09
CA TYR A 747 1.44 13.81 26.23
C TYR A 747 2.59 12.83 26.48
N GLY A 748 2.44 11.91 27.44
CA GLY A 748 3.44 10.88 27.77
C GLY A 748 4.82 11.48 28.04
N GLN A 749 5.86 10.93 27.39
CA GLN A 749 7.23 11.39 27.55
C GLN A 749 7.47 12.86 27.13
N PHE A 750 6.53 13.48 26.41
CA PHE A 750 6.65 14.86 25.93
C PHE A 750 5.97 15.88 26.87
N ALA A 751 5.32 15.44 27.95
CA ALA A 751 4.50 16.27 28.84
C ALA A 751 5.19 17.56 29.29
N ASN A 752 6.39 17.47 29.85
CA ASN A 752 7.11 18.64 30.39
C ASN A 752 7.42 19.69 29.32
N ASN A 753 7.77 19.28 28.10
CA ASN A 753 8.07 20.22 27.01
C ASN A 753 6.80 20.99 26.60
N TYR A 754 5.69 20.28 26.38
CA TYR A 754 4.45 20.89 25.93
C TYR A 754 3.72 21.68 27.04
N TYR A 755 3.85 21.27 28.30
CA TYR A 755 3.43 22.05 29.45
C TYR A 755 4.12 23.43 29.48
N ASN A 756 5.45 23.46 29.38
CA ASN A 756 6.21 24.71 29.39
C ASN A 756 5.85 25.62 28.20
N LYS A 757 5.65 25.05 27.01
CA LYS A 757 5.14 25.78 25.83
C LYS A 757 3.75 26.35 26.09
N ARG A 758 2.84 25.59 26.71
CA ARG A 758 1.47 26.04 27.03
C ARG A 758 1.46 27.16 28.05
N ILE A 759 2.22 27.05 29.13
CA ILE A 759 2.34 28.13 30.13
C ILE A 759 2.86 29.41 29.49
N SER A 760 3.94 29.31 28.70
CA SER A 760 4.52 30.45 28.00
C SER A 760 3.52 31.11 27.05
N SER A 761 2.77 30.30 26.28
CA SER A 761 1.73 30.77 25.37
C SER A 761 0.55 31.40 26.11
N ASN A 762 0.08 30.80 27.19
CA ASN A 762 -1.05 31.33 27.96
C ASN A 762 -0.67 32.63 28.67
N ASN A 763 0.56 32.78 29.15
CA ASN A 763 1.03 34.03 29.74
C ASN A 763 1.06 35.19 28.72
N THR A 764 1.34 34.93 27.44
CA THR A 764 1.37 35.96 26.40
C THR A 764 0.03 36.19 25.71
N SER A 765 -0.87 35.21 25.72
CA SER A 765 -2.19 35.29 25.05
C SER A 765 -3.33 35.61 26.01
N LEU A 766 -3.37 34.97 27.18
CA LEU A 766 -4.38 35.21 28.21
C LEU A 766 -3.88 36.26 29.20
N GLY A 767 -2.68 36.06 29.75
CA GLY A 767 -2.14 36.85 30.86
C GLY A 767 -2.57 36.30 32.22
N THR A 768 -2.74 37.17 33.22
CA THR A 768 -3.11 36.78 34.59
C THR A 768 -4.56 37.10 34.90
N LEU A 769 -5.14 36.44 35.90
CA LEU A 769 -6.48 36.76 36.39
C LEU A 769 -6.48 38.12 37.11
N THR A 770 -7.45 38.96 36.78
CA THR A 770 -7.71 40.28 37.36
C THR A 770 -9.20 40.54 37.49
N TYR A 771 -9.55 41.62 38.19
CA TYR A 771 -10.90 42.14 38.32
C TYR A 771 -10.98 43.52 37.69
N ASP A 772 -11.65 43.60 36.55
CA ASP A 772 -11.92 44.86 35.87
C ASP A 772 -13.16 45.52 36.50
N ILE A 773 -13.02 46.78 36.87
CA ILE A 773 -14.04 47.54 37.57
C ILE A 773 -14.60 48.57 36.61
N TYR A 774 -15.92 48.55 36.44
CA TYR A 774 -16.66 49.48 35.62
C TYR A 774 -17.63 50.26 36.50
N LEU A 775 -17.89 51.50 36.10
CA LEU A 775 -19.00 52.28 36.62
C LEU A 775 -20.12 52.28 35.58
N GLU A 776 -21.32 51.87 35.99
CA GLU A 776 -22.50 51.86 35.14
C GLU A 776 -23.36 53.11 35.37
N THR A 777 -23.71 53.78 34.28
CA THR A 777 -24.61 54.95 34.28
C THR A 777 -25.54 54.82 33.09
N ASP A 778 -26.86 54.85 33.33
CA ASP A 778 -27.90 54.71 32.31
C ASP A 778 -27.71 53.50 31.38
N GLY A 779 -27.27 52.37 31.95
CA GLY A 779 -27.00 51.12 31.22
C GLY A 779 -25.67 51.09 30.45
N THR A 780 -24.88 52.16 30.48
CA THR A 780 -23.55 52.22 29.86
C THR A 780 -22.45 51.99 30.89
N GLN A 781 -21.54 51.04 30.62
CA GLN A 781 -20.41 50.72 31.50
C GLN A 781 -19.14 51.48 31.09
N LYS A 782 -18.63 52.33 31.97
CA LYS A 782 -17.35 53.03 31.82
C LYS A 782 -16.26 52.31 32.62
N TYR A 783 -15.20 51.89 31.94
CA TYR A 783 -14.04 51.28 32.61
C TYR A 783 -13.37 52.27 33.58
N ILE A 784 -13.03 51.79 34.78
CA ILE A 784 -12.36 52.55 35.83
C ILE A 784 -10.92 52.08 36.00
N THR A 785 -10.73 50.81 36.34
CA THR A 785 -9.42 50.21 36.57
C THR A 785 -9.49 48.69 36.52
N SER A 786 -8.33 48.04 36.57
CA SER A 786 -8.18 46.61 36.82
C SER A 786 -7.32 46.40 38.07
N THR A 787 -7.59 45.35 38.84
CA THR A 787 -6.84 45.01 40.05
C THR A 787 -6.76 43.50 40.24
N SER A 788 -5.65 43.00 40.78
CA SER A 788 -5.53 41.60 41.23
C SER A 788 -6.09 41.38 42.64
N ASN A 789 -6.33 42.47 43.39
CA ASN A 789 -6.90 42.40 44.73
C ASN A 789 -8.42 42.22 44.66
N THR A 790 -9.00 41.67 45.72
CA THR A 790 -10.45 41.53 45.88
C THR A 790 -11.09 42.75 46.56
N SER A 791 -10.41 43.89 46.51
CA SER A 791 -10.90 45.17 46.99
C SER A 791 -10.36 46.33 46.16
N TYR A 792 -11.12 47.41 46.12
CA TYR A 792 -10.74 48.64 45.44
C TYR A 792 -11.42 49.84 46.10
N THR A 793 -10.72 50.96 46.19
CA THR A 793 -11.25 52.19 46.76
C THR A 793 -11.43 53.25 45.68
N TYR A 794 -12.66 53.72 45.53
CA TYR A 794 -13.07 54.75 44.58
C TYR A 794 -13.36 56.07 45.31
N GLN A 795 -12.95 57.19 44.73
CA GLN A 795 -13.30 58.53 45.21
C GLN A 795 -14.51 59.04 44.44
N GLY A 796 -15.67 59.06 45.11
CA GLY A 796 -16.92 59.56 44.56
C GLY A 796 -17.17 61.03 44.86
N ASN A 797 -18.14 61.61 44.18
CA ASN A 797 -18.68 62.92 44.47
C ASN A 797 -19.64 62.81 45.66
N PRO A 798 -19.77 63.85 46.51
CA PRO A 798 -20.74 63.87 47.60
C PRO A 798 -22.17 63.59 47.12
N GLY A 799 -22.96 62.86 47.92
CA GLY A 799 -24.39 62.64 47.69
C GLY A 799 -24.75 61.92 46.38
N THR A 800 -23.82 61.14 45.81
CA THR A 800 -24.00 60.47 44.52
C THR A 800 -24.15 58.96 44.72
N SER A 801 -25.12 58.36 44.01
CA SER A 801 -25.30 56.92 43.91
C SER A 801 -24.46 56.35 42.77
N TYR A 802 -23.72 55.28 43.06
CA TYR A 802 -22.84 54.60 42.13
C TYR A 802 -23.24 53.14 41.98
N LYS A 803 -23.26 52.65 40.74
CA LYS A 803 -23.42 51.24 40.41
C LYS A 803 -22.12 50.73 39.80
N PHE A 804 -21.38 49.93 40.54
CA PHE A 804 -20.14 49.30 40.08
C PHE A 804 -20.44 47.92 39.49
N VAL A 805 -19.71 47.55 38.44
CA VAL A 805 -19.74 46.21 37.85
C VAL A 805 -18.31 45.66 37.86
N ILE A 806 -18.09 44.59 38.61
CA ILE A 806 -16.78 43.98 38.82
C ILE A 806 -16.73 42.69 38.02
N LYS A 807 -15.92 42.66 36.97
CA LYS A 807 -15.80 41.51 36.05
C LYS A 807 -14.49 40.78 36.32
N SER A 808 -14.55 39.46 36.46
CA SER A 808 -13.34 38.62 36.35
C SER A 808 -12.87 38.69 34.91
N ALA A 809 -11.59 39.00 34.70
CA ALA A 809 -11.02 39.16 33.36
C ALA A 809 -9.55 38.72 33.36
N TYR A 810 -9.08 38.18 32.25
CA TYR A 810 -7.63 38.08 32.06
C TYR A 810 -7.02 39.43 31.70
N THR A 811 -5.73 39.64 31.95
CA THR A 811 -5.07 40.93 31.63
C THR A 811 -4.98 41.21 30.13
N ILE A 812 -4.89 40.18 29.28
CA ILE A 812 -4.73 40.30 27.82
C ILE A 812 -6.02 39.87 27.11
N PHE A 813 -6.51 38.66 27.36
CA PHE A 813 -7.70 38.13 26.70
C PHE A 813 -8.99 38.56 27.41
N LYS A 814 -9.57 39.68 26.96
CA LYS A 814 -10.76 40.29 27.60
C LYS A 814 -12.09 39.75 27.08
N SER A 815 -12.11 39.03 25.96
CA SER A 815 -13.35 38.59 25.31
C SER A 815 -14.15 37.57 26.11
N ASN A 816 -13.51 36.80 26.98
CA ASN A 816 -14.16 35.83 27.87
C ASN A 816 -14.37 36.35 29.30
N ALA A 817 -14.26 37.67 29.51
CA ALA A 817 -14.51 38.27 30.81
C ALA A 817 -15.94 37.99 31.29
N SER A 818 -16.10 37.84 32.61
CA SER A 818 -17.39 37.51 33.20
C SER A 818 -18.43 38.62 33.00
N SER A 819 -19.73 38.30 33.13
CA SER A 819 -20.80 39.29 32.99
C SER A 819 -20.71 40.42 34.04
N GLY A 820 -20.12 40.12 35.19
CA GLY A 820 -19.82 41.02 36.28
C GLY A 820 -20.75 40.90 37.49
N LEU A 821 -20.18 41.16 38.67
CA LEU A 821 -20.87 41.34 39.93
C LEU A 821 -21.26 42.81 40.10
N VAL A 822 -22.53 43.08 40.38
CA VAL A 822 -23.02 44.45 40.64
C VAL A 822 -22.88 44.80 42.11
N ILE A 823 -22.22 45.93 42.40
CA ILE A 823 -22.13 46.50 43.76
C ILE A 823 -22.67 47.93 43.72
N ASN A 824 -23.74 48.19 44.47
CA ASN A 824 -24.30 49.53 44.62
C ASN A 824 -23.71 50.22 45.85
N ALA A 825 -23.38 51.50 45.73
CA ALA A 825 -22.84 52.31 46.83
C ALA A 825 -23.35 53.74 46.74
N ASN A 826 -23.54 54.40 47.89
CA ASN A 826 -23.96 55.80 47.96
C ASN A 826 -22.96 56.57 48.80
N THR A 827 -22.41 57.68 48.29
CA THR A 827 -21.67 58.61 49.14
C THR A 827 -22.66 59.42 49.97
N GLY A 828 -22.35 59.63 51.26
CA GLY A 828 -23.22 60.37 52.16
C GLY A 828 -23.41 61.82 51.68
N GLY A 829 -24.65 62.21 51.43
CA GLY A 829 -25.02 63.58 51.13
C GLY A 829 -25.35 64.33 52.42
N ASN A 830 -24.44 65.19 52.87
CA ASN A 830 -24.78 66.47 53.50
C ASN A 830 -23.67 67.47 53.17
N ALA A 831 -23.89 68.21 52.08
CA ALA A 831 -23.05 69.32 51.63
C ALA A 831 -23.20 70.59 52.50
N THR A 832 -23.84 70.50 53.68
CA THR A 832 -24.16 71.65 54.54
C THR A 832 -23.13 71.96 55.63
N ASP A 833 -22.13 71.10 55.87
CA ASP A 833 -21.23 71.26 57.02
C ASP A 833 -19.75 71.49 56.67
N ASN A 834 -19.41 71.64 55.38
CA ASN A 834 -18.04 71.98 54.98
C ASN A 834 -17.75 73.45 55.28
N ILE A 835 -17.18 73.71 56.45
CA ILE A 835 -16.57 74.99 56.79
C ILE A 835 -15.07 74.94 56.49
N ASN A 836 -14.52 76.00 55.90
CA ASN A 836 -13.09 76.13 55.67
C ASN A 836 -12.45 76.77 56.90
N LEU A 837 -11.66 75.99 57.65
CA LEU A 837 -10.83 76.50 58.74
C LEU A 837 -9.51 77.03 58.20
N LYS A 838 -9.10 78.20 58.68
CA LYS A 838 -7.79 78.79 58.38
C LYS A 838 -7.14 79.31 59.64
N LEU A 839 -5.86 79.03 59.81
CA LEU A 839 -5.07 79.60 60.89
C LEU A 839 -4.77 81.07 60.59
N THR A 840 -4.99 81.94 61.59
CA THR A 840 -4.61 83.36 61.53
C THR A 840 -3.15 83.60 61.91
N LYS A 841 -2.43 82.52 62.26
CA LYS A 841 -0.99 82.45 62.50
C LYS A 841 -0.37 81.37 61.60
N ASN A 842 0.93 81.42 61.39
CA ASN A 842 1.64 80.45 60.53
C ASN A 842 1.43 79.00 61.00
N ASP A 843 1.29 78.06 60.06
CA ASP A 843 1.07 76.64 60.35
C ASP A 843 2.25 75.98 61.08
N GLU A 844 3.43 76.59 61.01
CA GLU A 844 4.61 76.24 61.79
C GLU A 844 5.23 77.47 62.45
N CYS A 845 5.72 77.31 63.68
CA CYS A 845 6.45 78.35 64.40
C CYS A 845 7.58 77.75 65.23
N ILE A 846 8.76 78.35 65.12
CA ILE A 846 9.93 77.99 65.92
C ILE A 846 10.06 79.03 67.04
N ILE A 847 10.19 78.56 68.28
CA ILE A 847 10.38 79.39 69.46
C ILE A 847 11.72 79.02 70.08
N LYS A 848 12.56 80.04 70.33
CA LYS A 848 13.85 79.87 70.99
C LYS A 848 13.64 79.35 72.42
N SER A 849 14.32 78.26 72.76
CA SER A 849 14.38 77.73 74.12
C SER A 849 14.98 78.75 75.09
N ASN A 850 14.50 78.73 76.34
CA ASN A 850 15.05 79.53 77.43
C ASN A 850 15.31 78.67 78.68
N ASN A 851 16.19 79.14 79.55
CA ASN A 851 16.63 78.38 80.74
C ASN A 851 15.69 78.54 81.95
N THR A 852 14.48 79.08 81.75
CA THR A 852 13.47 79.30 82.79
C THR A 852 12.15 78.63 82.39
N ALA A 853 11.38 78.12 83.36
CA ALA A 853 10.12 77.41 83.11
C ALA A 853 8.98 78.38 82.70
N GLU A 854 9.13 78.98 81.51
CA GLU A 854 8.14 79.86 80.90
C GLU A 854 7.29 79.05 79.90
N TYR A 855 5.97 79.16 79.99
CA TYR A 855 5.07 78.38 79.15
C TYR A 855 4.62 79.17 77.92
N TYR A 856 4.62 78.51 76.76
CA TYR A 856 4.00 79.06 75.56
C TYR A 856 2.48 78.84 75.61
N ASN A 857 1.74 79.93 75.50
CA ASN A 857 0.29 79.92 75.37
C ASN A 857 -0.09 80.42 73.97
N ASP A 858 -0.82 79.62 73.22
CA ASP A 858 -1.30 80.00 71.89
C ASP A 858 -2.80 80.32 71.95
N SER A 859 -3.13 81.61 71.77
CA SER A 859 -4.50 82.09 71.59
C SER A 859 -5.16 81.36 70.42
N PHE A 860 -6.39 80.85 70.55
CA PHE A 860 -7.13 80.07 69.54
C PHE A 860 -7.19 80.79 68.16
N PRO A 861 -6.23 80.58 67.24
CA PRO A 861 -6.00 81.46 66.10
C PRO A 861 -6.68 80.87 64.88
N VAL A 862 -7.97 80.57 64.99
CA VAL A 862 -8.74 79.89 63.94
C VAL A 862 -9.83 80.82 63.45
N SER A 863 -9.79 81.10 62.16
CA SER A 863 -10.90 81.70 61.41
C SER A 863 -11.67 80.61 60.65
N ALA A 864 -12.97 80.80 60.48
CA ALA A 864 -13.83 79.87 59.77
C ALA A 864 -14.71 80.61 58.76
N THR A 865 -14.78 80.06 57.54
CA THR A 865 -15.73 80.52 56.52
C THR A 865 -16.69 79.40 56.16
N ASP A 866 -17.94 79.72 55.87
CA ASP A 866 -18.87 78.77 55.25
C ASP A 866 -18.47 78.50 53.79
N ILE A 867 -19.14 77.55 53.14
CA ILE A 867 -18.88 77.20 51.74
C ILE A 867 -19.13 78.35 50.74
N ASN A 868 -19.85 79.39 51.15
CA ASN A 868 -20.11 80.60 50.36
C ASN A 868 -19.09 81.72 50.64
N GLY A 869 -18.10 81.47 51.50
CA GLY A 869 -17.07 82.43 51.87
C GLY A 869 -17.51 83.44 52.95
N ASN A 870 -18.66 83.26 53.59
CA ASN A 870 -19.07 84.14 54.69
C ASN A 870 -18.26 83.81 55.95
N ASP A 871 -17.78 84.85 56.64
CA ASP A 871 -17.11 84.68 57.92
C ASP A 871 -18.09 84.21 58.98
N ILE A 872 -17.79 83.06 59.59
CA ILE A 872 -18.56 82.42 60.66
C ILE A 872 -17.69 82.16 61.89
N THR A 873 -16.54 82.81 62.01
CA THR A 873 -15.56 82.61 63.08
C THR A 873 -16.17 82.78 64.48
N ASP A 874 -17.07 83.75 64.64
CA ASP A 874 -17.76 84.03 65.91
C ASP A 874 -18.86 83.02 66.25
N LYS A 875 -19.28 82.19 65.28
CA LYS A 875 -20.28 81.14 65.48
C LYS A 875 -19.66 79.81 65.92
N LEU A 876 -18.33 79.71 65.98
CA LEU A 876 -17.63 78.57 66.55
C LEU A 876 -17.83 78.52 68.07
N THR A 877 -18.42 77.44 68.56
CA THR A 877 -18.63 77.17 70.01
C THR A 877 -17.68 76.05 70.49
N ASN A 878 -17.65 75.75 71.80
CA ASN A 878 -16.82 74.67 72.39
C ASN A 878 -15.33 74.69 71.99
N LYS A 879 -14.71 75.88 71.92
CA LYS A 879 -13.30 76.04 71.55
C LYS A 879 -12.40 75.34 72.57
N LYS A 880 -11.63 74.34 72.13
CA LYS A 880 -10.69 73.56 72.94
C LYS A 880 -9.34 73.45 72.22
N THR A 881 -8.27 73.54 72.99
CA THR A 881 -6.90 73.31 72.50
C THR A 881 -6.38 72.00 73.09
N ILE A 882 -5.84 71.13 72.24
CA ILE A 882 -5.15 69.89 72.61
C ILE A 882 -3.69 70.01 72.17
N ILE A 883 -2.76 69.76 73.08
CA ILE A 883 -1.32 69.86 72.79
C ILE A 883 -0.72 68.47 72.90
N THR A 884 -0.12 67.99 71.81
CA THR A 884 0.57 66.70 71.76
C THR A 884 2.05 66.92 71.57
N ASN A 885 2.88 66.38 72.47
CA ASN A 885 4.31 66.28 72.24
C ASN A 885 4.55 65.17 71.20
N LEU A 886 5.10 65.53 70.04
CA LEU A 886 5.29 64.61 68.92
C LEU A 886 6.47 63.67 69.12
N ASP A 887 7.41 64.00 69.99
CA ASP A 887 8.61 63.19 70.20
C ASP A 887 8.30 61.90 70.99
N ASN A 888 7.28 61.94 71.86
CA ASN A 888 6.83 60.79 72.65
C ASN A 888 5.32 60.47 72.49
N ASN A 889 4.63 61.18 71.59
CA ASN A 889 3.22 61.03 71.27
C ASN A 889 2.25 61.13 72.47
N SER A 890 2.58 61.97 73.46
CA SER A 890 1.77 62.17 74.68
C SER A 890 1.06 63.54 74.71
N GLU A 891 -0.15 63.59 75.27
CA GLU A 891 -0.89 64.85 75.47
C GLU A 891 -0.36 65.59 76.70
N VAL A 892 -0.05 66.88 76.53
CA VAL A 892 0.49 67.76 77.58
C VAL A 892 -0.46 68.93 77.82
N LYS A 893 -0.49 69.45 79.06
CA LYS A 893 -1.38 70.58 79.42
C LYS A 893 -0.89 71.93 78.87
N SER A 894 0.41 72.07 78.62
CA SER A 894 1.05 73.31 78.16
C SER A 894 2.42 73.01 77.55
N ILE A 895 2.93 73.90 76.69
CA ILE A 895 4.28 73.79 76.12
C ILE A 895 5.25 74.56 77.01
N ASN A 896 6.23 73.87 77.61
CA ASN A 896 7.30 74.50 78.38
C ASN A 896 8.45 74.87 77.44
N LYS A 897 8.81 76.16 77.37
CA LYS A 897 9.89 76.65 76.48
C LYS A 897 11.29 76.18 76.91
N SER A 898 11.46 75.63 78.11
CA SER A 898 12.73 75.02 78.54
C SER A 898 12.92 73.58 78.04
N VAL A 899 11.90 72.99 77.41
CA VAL A 899 11.92 71.59 76.94
C VAL A 899 11.90 71.59 75.42
N GLN A 900 13.06 71.37 74.82
CA GLN A 900 13.17 71.22 73.37
C GLN A 900 12.30 70.07 72.87
N GLY A 901 11.72 70.26 71.70
CA GLY A 901 10.86 69.26 71.09
C GLY A 901 9.85 69.85 70.14
N LYS A 902 9.17 68.96 69.40
CA LYS A 902 8.08 69.33 68.49
C LYS A 902 6.74 69.08 69.14
N TYR A 903 5.88 70.09 69.15
CA TYR A 903 4.55 70.03 69.73
C TYR A 903 3.52 70.32 68.65
N LYS A 904 2.51 69.47 68.52
CA LYS A 904 1.33 69.72 67.68
C LYS A 904 0.23 70.31 68.54
N ILE A 905 -0.17 71.54 68.24
CA ILE A 905 -1.35 72.16 68.84
C ILE A 905 -2.53 71.92 67.91
N THR A 906 -3.54 71.20 68.38
CA THR A 906 -4.80 70.96 67.67
C THR A 906 -5.90 71.82 68.28
N TYR A 907 -6.44 72.73 67.49
CA TYR A 907 -7.56 73.57 67.83
C TYR A 907 -8.85 72.87 67.40
N LYS A 908 -9.74 72.62 68.35
CA LYS A 908 -11.06 72.03 68.14
C LYS A 908 -12.15 73.06 68.44
N ALA A 909 -13.19 73.08 67.64
CA ALA A 909 -14.41 73.85 67.91
C ALA A 909 -15.62 73.08 67.39
N THR A 910 -16.82 73.53 67.76
CA THR A 910 -18.09 72.98 67.25
C THR A 910 -18.82 74.03 66.44
N TYR A 911 -19.31 73.67 65.27
CA TYR A 911 -20.23 74.48 64.46
C TYR A 911 -21.45 73.63 64.09
N ASN A 912 -22.66 74.13 64.37
CA ASN A 912 -23.94 73.41 64.17
C ASN A 912 -23.96 71.96 64.69
N GLY A 913 -23.27 71.68 65.81
CA GLY A 913 -23.20 70.35 66.41
C GLY A 913 -22.08 69.45 65.89
N THR A 914 -21.36 69.86 64.85
CA THR A 914 -20.22 69.13 64.27
C THR A 914 -18.89 69.64 64.82
N GLU A 915 -18.05 68.75 65.33
CA GLU A 915 -16.68 69.09 65.76
C GLU A 915 -15.77 69.27 64.55
N VAL A 916 -15.08 70.41 64.50
CA VAL A 916 -14.11 70.76 63.47
C VAL A 916 -12.75 71.00 64.13
N SER A 917 -11.67 70.70 63.41
CA SER A 917 -10.33 70.90 63.96
C SER A 917 -9.29 71.27 62.92
N ILE A 918 -8.31 72.07 63.34
CA ILE A 918 -7.12 72.43 62.57
C ILE A 918 -5.92 72.43 63.51
N SER A 919 -4.74 72.07 63.00
CA SER A 919 -3.54 71.97 63.84
C SER A 919 -2.41 72.82 63.28
N ARG A 920 -1.52 73.27 64.18
CA ARG A 920 -0.23 73.87 63.83
C ARG A 920 0.88 73.24 64.66
N THR A 921 2.11 73.34 64.17
CA THR A 921 3.29 72.77 64.82
C THR A 921 4.12 73.87 65.48
N ILE A 922 4.45 73.71 66.75
CA ILE A 922 5.38 74.55 67.50
C ILE A 922 6.64 73.75 67.77
N THR A 923 7.79 74.25 67.34
CA THR A 923 9.09 73.65 67.63
C THR A 923 9.81 74.51 68.66
N ILE A 924 10.14 73.94 69.82
CA ILE A 924 11.07 74.54 70.78
C ILE A 924 12.46 74.02 70.44
N ALA A 925 13.36 74.90 70.05
CA ALA A 925 14.73 74.55 69.69
C ALA A 925 15.70 75.64 70.13
N ASP A 926 16.95 75.25 70.40
CA ASP A 926 18.05 76.22 70.51
C ASP A 926 18.26 76.83 69.13
N VAL A 927 17.85 78.08 68.96
CA VAL A 927 18.14 78.83 67.75
C VAL A 927 19.54 79.41 67.94
N CYS A 928 20.55 78.80 67.30
CA CYS A 928 21.83 79.47 67.06
C CYS A 928 21.55 80.71 66.21
N ASP A 929 22.08 81.88 66.62
CA ASP A 929 22.01 83.09 65.80
C ASP A 929 22.72 82.91 64.45
#